data_AF-A0A522D3Q6-F1
#
_entry.id   AF-A0A522D3Q6-F1
#
_cell.length_a   1.000
_cell.length_b   1.000
_cell.length_c   1.000
_cell.angle_alpha   90.00
_cell.angle_beta   90.00
_cell.angle_gamma   90.00
#
_symmetry.space_group_name_H-M   'P 1'
#
loop_
_entity.id
_entity.type
_entity.pdbx_description
1 polymer ?
#
loop_
_entity_poly.entity_id
_entity_poly.type
_entity_poly.pdbx_seq_one_letter_code
_entity_poly.pdbx_strand_id
1 'polypeptide(L)'
;MEVPMGLQNYTIKDLSASLRLIPYFKEVSPVGVLRSMDFFSDVNEDTIASIAADVFISEFPEGTVVCRHGKFDERFFIILSGTARAVIPTEDNPRFELYRLGPGDFFGEEIVLSTEPRGDSIIAETACVMLAMPSEILKTLIGASPHVRGLMDARYIERNLRGDLRRIPLLTNLGDDIFERLLKEVELLDYTTGQIVFREGDPGDAFYLIREGKVDVYRTVDGDRKLIAILADGQYFGEMSLMSDEVRNATVEAVSKVSLVRISRNVFMKIAGSDARVRGEFRDVFAERSKNREDILKNPYIAHMTRQLLDLNRDINIHMDILSQCVIDTERGGALLATMPGSRYPYVYPRDSACASRFLFKVITSPLKAGDSAFRLLGEIARFILECQRADGYWGQRYGIVGDDKAIYKQEDNVAHGIAILCRYLLACKRRGAPTPLLERMVSAIEHGFDYAKKNYYRNEIHLFYSTTSIHESAIEEGYSIWVNFAYLLMFRLMERVACDYGMVERFADAMEMKSGFESTIEKIFTMSGRFVRRLKPNGEIDLRPDITLMSPFFFGSGLVEDFFMDSEEFRNSIQYIEQTLWDPDLGMLQRYLPFIEDPHTHVHAGNGPWVQYTSMLAQYYFYTGNMERGNKILAIIDSYKSKEGYLCEHLTTPERYFEFKRLEWLSGDDFDKEFAPGILVPGIPYDLVVEELTHMKKSYEEVERRCAEVGKNGHISFATPLMWSHAEYAMALMLRTEKELETLRGSFDENAAQGNTTA
;
A
#
# COMPACT_ATOMS: atom_id res chain seq x y z
N MET A 1 -16.18 23.48 7.08
CA MET A 1 -17.13 23.32 8.19
C MET A 1 -16.86 21.93 8.76
N GLU A 2 -16.20 21.84 9.91
CA GLU A 2 -15.73 20.58 10.51
C GLU A 2 -16.87 19.86 11.23
N VAL A 3 -17.11 18.59 10.88
CA VAL A 3 -17.52 17.57 11.85
C VAL A 3 -16.85 16.24 11.46
N PRO A 4 -15.80 15.80 12.17
CA PRO A 4 -15.41 14.40 12.15
C PRO A 4 -16.26 13.61 13.16
N MET A 5 -16.62 12.40 12.75
CA MET A 5 -17.33 11.38 13.54
C MET A 5 -16.68 11.16 14.91
N GLY A 6 -17.48 11.37 15.97
CA GLY A 6 -17.13 11.21 17.37
C GLY A 6 -17.88 12.26 18.19
N LEU A 7 -19.01 11.89 18.78
CA LEU A 7 -19.77 12.77 19.68
C LEU A 7 -18.87 13.17 20.86
N GLN A 8 -18.75 14.48 21.08
CA GLN A 8 -18.20 15.17 22.25
C GLN A 8 -17.06 14.46 23.01
N ASN A 9 -15.82 14.86 22.76
CA ASN A 9 -14.71 14.49 23.64
C ASN A 9 -14.64 15.43 24.85
N TYR A 10 -14.69 14.88 26.05
CA TYR A 10 -14.44 15.63 27.29
C TYR A 10 -13.14 15.15 27.91
N THR A 11 -12.25 16.07 28.30
CA THR A 11 -11.14 15.65 29.18
C THR A 11 -11.71 15.24 30.54
N ILE A 12 -11.03 14.33 31.24
CA ILE A 12 -11.42 13.96 32.61
C ILE A 12 -11.43 15.20 33.53
N LYS A 13 -10.55 16.16 33.26
CA LYS A 13 -10.51 17.45 33.94
C LYS A 13 -11.79 18.26 33.74
N ASP A 14 -12.26 18.38 32.50
CA ASP A 14 -13.48 19.13 32.17
C ASP A 14 -14.73 18.45 32.71
N LEU A 15 -14.80 17.11 32.63
CA LEU A 15 -15.88 16.32 33.19
C LEU A 15 -15.94 16.49 34.71
N SER A 16 -14.81 16.37 35.40
CA SER A 16 -14.74 16.55 36.86
C SER A 16 -15.14 17.97 37.27
N ALA A 17 -14.71 19.00 36.52
CA ALA A 17 -15.11 20.38 36.77
C ALA A 17 -16.63 20.57 36.61
N SER A 18 -17.23 19.94 35.59
CA SER A 18 -18.67 19.98 35.36
C SER A 18 -19.46 19.26 36.45
N LEU A 19 -18.99 18.08 36.87
CA LEU A 19 -19.62 17.30 37.96
C LEU A 19 -19.60 18.06 39.29
N ARG A 20 -18.54 18.81 39.60
CA ARG A 20 -18.46 19.63 40.84
C ARG A 20 -19.53 20.70 40.95
N LEU A 21 -20.15 21.11 39.84
CA LEU A 21 -21.29 22.04 39.85
C LEU A 21 -22.55 21.39 40.44
N ILE A 22 -22.61 20.05 40.49
CA ILE A 22 -23.70 19.28 41.08
C ILE A 22 -23.41 19.10 42.57
N PRO A 23 -24.32 19.46 43.50
CA PRO A 23 -24.08 19.43 44.94
C PRO A 23 -23.57 18.10 45.51
N TYR A 24 -23.93 16.97 44.87
CA TYR A 24 -23.56 15.63 45.30
C TYR A 24 -22.14 15.22 44.89
N PHE A 25 -21.53 15.89 43.90
CA PHE A 25 -20.23 15.53 43.31
C PHE A 25 -19.13 16.57 43.57
N LYS A 26 -19.27 17.39 44.61
CA LYS A 26 -18.33 18.48 44.95
C LYS A 26 -16.88 18.02 45.16
N GLU A 27 -16.68 16.78 45.59
CA GLU A 27 -15.35 16.21 45.90
C GLU A 27 -14.76 15.40 44.74
N VAL A 28 -15.44 15.30 43.58
CA VAL A 28 -14.93 14.53 42.44
C VAL A 28 -13.68 15.21 41.89
N SER A 29 -12.58 14.48 41.78
CA SER A 29 -11.33 14.97 41.17
C SER A 29 -10.91 14.08 40.01
N PRO A 30 -10.16 14.61 39.02
CA PRO A 30 -9.66 13.81 37.91
C PRO A 30 -8.86 12.59 38.39
N VAL A 31 -8.04 12.79 39.42
CA VAL A 31 -7.26 11.72 40.06
C VAL A 31 -8.19 10.68 40.70
N GLY A 32 -9.23 11.12 41.43
CA GLY A 32 -10.19 10.22 42.06
C GLY A 32 -11.00 9.39 41.05
N VAL A 33 -11.36 9.98 39.91
CA VAL A 33 -12.06 9.27 38.81
C VAL A 33 -11.17 8.18 38.23
N LEU A 34 -9.93 8.50 37.85
CA LEU A 34 -9.01 7.52 37.26
C LEU A 34 -8.65 6.41 38.26
N ARG A 35 -8.36 6.75 39.52
CA ARG A 35 -8.05 5.75 40.58
C ARG A 35 -9.21 4.81 40.90
N SER A 36 -10.44 5.17 40.56
CA SER A 36 -11.59 4.28 40.75
C SER A 36 -11.64 3.12 39.75
N MET A 37 -10.86 3.19 38.67
CA MET A 37 -10.76 2.12 37.69
C MET A 37 -9.59 1.20 38.04
N ASP A 38 -9.82 -0.12 37.98
CA ASP A 38 -8.82 -1.15 38.32
C ASP A 38 -7.52 -0.99 37.53
N PHE A 39 -7.63 -0.55 36.27
CA PHE A 39 -6.51 -0.24 35.38
C PHE A 39 -5.46 0.70 36.00
N PHE A 40 -5.86 1.65 36.85
CA PHE A 40 -4.96 2.63 37.47
C PHE A 40 -4.71 2.34 38.96
N SER A 41 -5.03 1.13 39.44
CA SER A 41 -5.07 0.81 40.88
C SER A 41 -3.75 1.03 41.62
N ASP A 42 -2.61 0.76 40.97
CA ASP A 42 -1.25 0.90 41.54
C ASP A 42 -0.47 2.11 41.01
N VAL A 43 -1.09 2.95 40.18
CA VAL A 43 -0.44 4.15 39.63
C VAL A 43 -0.41 5.24 40.70
N ASN A 44 0.76 5.84 40.91
CA ASN A 44 0.93 6.90 41.92
C ASN A 44 0.18 8.20 41.53
N GLU A 45 -0.16 9.01 42.54
CA GLU A 45 -1.00 10.20 42.33
C GLU A 45 -0.36 11.25 41.44
N ASP A 46 0.96 11.44 41.53
CA ASP A 46 1.69 12.42 40.70
C ASP A 46 1.59 12.05 39.20
N THR A 47 1.71 10.77 38.88
CA THR A 47 1.59 10.26 37.50
C THR A 47 0.15 10.38 36.99
N ILE A 48 -0.84 10.04 37.82
CA ILE A 48 -2.26 10.20 37.44
C ILE A 48 -2.58 11.68 37.21
N ALA A 49 -2.09 12.57 38.09
CA ALA A 49 -2.28 14.00 37.95
C ALA A 49 -1.63 14.56 36.68
N SER A 50 -0.46 14.04 36.28
CA SER A 50 0.23 14.50 35.06
C SER A 50 -0.49 14.07 33.79
N ILE A 51 -1.13 12.90 33.76
CA ILE A 51 -1.81 12.40 32.55
C ILE A 51 -3.27 12.83 32.43
N ALA A 52 -3.91 13.27 33.52
CA ALA A 52 -5.35 13.50 33.56
C ALA A 52 -5.86 14.58 32.58
N ALA A 53 -4.97 15.45 32.08
CA ALA A 53 -5.29 16.45 31.07
C ALA A 53 -5.41 15.86 29.65
N ASP A 54 -4.73 14.74 29.40
CA ASP A 54 -4.58 14.12 28.07
C ASP A 54 -5.36 12.80 27.95
N VAL A 55 -6.24 12.54 28.92
CA VAL A 55 -7.18 11.41 28.93
C VAL A 55 -8.59 11.93 28.68
N PHE A 56 -9.27 11.34 27.69
CA PHE A 56 -10.55 11.78 27.17
C PHE A 56 -11.65 10.75 27.42
N ILE A 57 -12.88 11.21 27.55
CA ILE A 57 -14.08 10.40 27.40
C ILE A 57 -14.61 10.61 25.98
N SER A 58 -14.81 9.51 25.27
CA SER A 58 -15.33 9.47 23.90
C SER A 58 -16.59 8.63 23.83
N GLU A 59 -17.60 9.14 23.12
CA GLU A 59 -18.89 8.46 22.94
C GLU A 59 -19.04 7.93 21.50
N PHE A 60 -19.44 6.66 21.38
CA PHE A 60 -19.60 5.96 20.12
C PHE A 60 -21.02 5.37 20.01
N PRO A 61 -21.86 5.81 19.06
CA PRO A 61 -23.16 5.19 18.81
C PRO A 61 -23.05 3.72 18.38
N GLU A 62 -24.12 2.95 18.57
CA GLU A 62 -24.25 1.60 18.04
C GLU A 62 -23.96 1.56 16.52
N GLY A 63 -23.21 0.55 16.09
CA GLY A 63 -22.80 0.35 14.70
C GLY A 63 -21.55 1.14 14.29
N THR A 64 -21.05 2.03 15.15
CA THR A 64 -19.85 2.85 14.85
C THR A 64 -18.60 1.96 14.79
N VAL A 65 -17.81 2.12 13.74
CA VAL A 65 -16.47 1.51 13.66
C VAL A 65 -15.50 2.41 14.41
N VAL A 66 -15.05 1.97 15.59
CA VAL A 66 -14.21 2.74 16.50
C VAL A 66 -12.76 2.78 16.00
N CYS A 67 -12.23 1.64 15.54
CA CYS A 67 -10.98 1.57 14.79
C CYS A 67 -11.07 0.49 13.71
N ARG A 68 -10.18 0.55 12.71
CA ARG A 68 -10.21 -0.33 11.53
C ARG A 68 -8.93 -1.13 11.41
N HIS A 69 -9.08 -2.42 11.11
CA HIS A 69 -8.00 -3.32 10.75
C HIS A 69 -7.11 -2.70 9.67
N GLY A 70 -5.80 -2.78 9.85
CA GLY A 70 -4.83 -2.25 8.90
C GLY A 70 -4.67 -0.73 8.91
N LYS A 71 -5.39 0.03 9.74
CA LYS A 71 -5.16 1.47 9.94
C LYS A 71 -4.20 1.71 11.10
N PHE A 72 -3.37 2.76 11.00
CA PHE A 72 -2.73 3.35 12.16
C PHE A 72 -3.71 4.32 12.82
N ASP A 73 -4.17 3.94 14.01
CA ASP A 73 -4.83 4.82 14.96
C ASP A 73 -3.96 4.79 16.22
N GLU A 74 -3.53 5.93 16.74
CA GLU A 74 -2.59 6.05 17.87
C GLU A 74 -3.30 6.16 19.24
N ARG A 75 -4.58 5.78 19.34
CA ARG A 75 -5.35 5.89 20.58
C ARG A 75 -5.62 4.56 21.26
N PHE A 76 -5.28 4.47 22.53
CA PHE A 76 -5.70 3.40 23.40
C PHE A 76 -7.08 3.70 24.00
N PHE A 77 -7.96 2.71 24.08
CA PHE A 77 -9.32 2.85 24.58
C PHE A 77 -9.60 1.85 25.71
N ILE A 78 -10.28 2.30 26.77
CA ILE A 78 -10.90 1.45 27.79
C ILE A 78 -12.42 1.61 27.70
N ILE A 79 -13.17 0.52 27.62
CA ILE A 79 -14.63 0.56 27.59
C ILE A 79 -15.15 0.81 29.00
N LEU A 80 -15.88 1.89 29.18
CA LEU A 80 -16.52 2.24 30.46
C LEU A 80 -17.97 1.75 30.50
N SER A 81 -18.66 1.78 29.35
CA SER A 81 -20.04 1.33 29.20
C SER A 81 -20.29 0.87 27.76
N GLY A 82 -21.25 -0.05 27.57
CA GLY A 82 -21.60 -0.65 26.29
C GLY A 82 -20.79 -1.90 25.95
N THR A 83 -21.06 -2.48 24.78
CA THR A 83 -20.32 -3.63 24.24
C THR A 83 -19.82 -3.34 22.84
N ALA A 84 -18.65 -3.88 22.52
CA ALA A 84 -18.06 -3.82 21.18
C ALA A 84 -17.58 -5.21 20.76
N ARG A 85 -17.46 -5.44 19.45
CA ARG A 85 -16.89 -6.66 18.90
C ARG A 85 -15.68 -6.36 18.03
N ALA A 86 -14.68 -7.22 18.12
CA ALA A 86 -13.51 -7.20 17.26
C ALA A 86 -13.76 -8.10 16.04
N VAL A 87 -13.50 -7.59 14.84
CA VAL A 87 -13.66 -8.34 13.59
C VAL A 87 -12.43 -8.23 12.69
N ILE A 88 -12.14 -9.31 11.97
CA ILE A 88 -11.16 -9.33 10.88
C ILE A 88 -11.81 -9.79 9.57
N PRO A 89 -11.32 -9.29 8.43
CA PRO A 89 -11.69 -9.87 7.15
C PRO A 89 -10.98 -11.21 6.96
N THR A 90 -11.74 -12.26 6.66
CA THR A 90 -11.26 -13.56 6.18
C THR A 90 -11.68 -13.75 4.72
N GLU A 91 -11.16 -14.77 4.04
CA GLU A 91 -11.54 -15.11 2.65
C GLU A 91 -13.06 -15.36 2.53
N ASP A 92 -13.65 -16.05 3.51
CA ASP A 92 -15.06 -16.44 3.49
C ASP A 92 -15.99 -15.45 4.20
N ASN A 93 -15.47 -14.65 5.14
CA ASN A 93 -16.27 -13.71 5.93
C ASN A 93 -15.54 -12.36 6.13
N PRO A 94 -16.03 -11.26 5.53
CA PRO A 94 -15.41 -9.95 5.64
C PRO A 94 -15.51 -9.32 7.04
N ARG A 95 -16.31 -9.90 7.94
CA ARG A 95 -16.48 -9.46 9.35
C ARG A 95 -16.45 -10.67 10.28
N PHE A 96 -15.42 -11.51 10.17
CA PHE A 96 -15.23 -12.64 11.07
C PHE A 96 -14.99 -12.13 12.49
N GLU A 97 -15.85 -12.52 13.43
CA GLU A 97 -15.79 -12.10 14.83
C GLU A 97 -14.65 -12.84 15.56
N LEU A 98 -13.74 -12.08 16.18
CA LEU A 98 -12.62 -12.64 16.94
C LEU A 98 -12.95 -12.79 18.43
N TYR A 99 -13.49 -11.72 19.03
CA TYR A 99 -13.83 -11.62 20.44
C TYR A 99 -14.78 -10.44 20.68
N ARG A 100 -15.43 -10.44 21.84
CA ARG A 100 -16.25 -9.32 22.34
C ARG A 100 -15.56 -8.63 23.50
N LEU A 101 -15.86 -7.34 23.63
CA LEU A 101 -15.34 -6.45 24.66
C LEU A 101 -16.51 -5.82 25.41
N GLY A 102 -16.41 -5.78 26.72
CA GLY A 102 -17.38 -5.15 27.61
C GLY A 102 -16.73 -4.14 28.57
N PRO A 103 -17.51 -3.62 29.54
CA PRO A 103 -17.00 -2.67 30.51
C PRO A 103 -15.78 -3.21 31.28
N GLY A 104 -14.70 -2.42 31.31
CA GLY A 104 -13.41 -2.78 31.91
C GLY A 104 -12.40 -3.36 30.92
N ASP A 105 -12.85 -3.87 29.77
CA ASP A 105 -11.94 -4.27 28.69
C ASP A 105 -11.35 -3.03 28.00
N PHE A 106 -10.17 -3.19 27.41
CA PHE A 106 -9.48 -2.15 26.65
C PHE A 106 -9.01 -2.66 25.30
N PHE A 107 -8.65 -1.78 24.36
CA PHE A 107 -8.02 -2.16 23.08
C PHE A 107 -7.10 -1.04 22.57
N GLY A 108 -6.18 -1.40 21.68
CA GLY A 108 -5.21 -0.48 21.10
C GLY A 108 -3.88 -0.43 21.82
N GLU A 109 -3.60 -1.36 22.72
CA GLU A 109 -2.30 -1.54 23.38
C GLU A 109 -1.17 -1.86 22.39
N GLU A 110 -1.52 -2.44 21.24
CA GLU A 110 -0.60 -2.81 20.16
C GLU A 110 0.26 -1.61 19.71
N ILE A 111 -0.27 -0.40 19.76
CA ILE A 111 0.40 0.83 19.31
C ILE A 111 1.68 1.17 20.10
N VAL A 112 1.83 0.61 21.31
CA VAL A 112 3.02 0.84 22.15
C VAL A 112 4.00 -0.32 22.04
N LEU A 113 3.51 -1.52 21.72
CA LEU A 113 4.27 -2.76 21.74
C LEU A 113 4.66 -3.25 20.33
N SER A 114 4.05 -2.69 19.30
CA SER A 114 4.20 -3.05 17.89
C SER A 114 4.27 -1.83 16.98
N THR A 115 4.99 -1.97 15.87
CA THR A 115 4.99 -1.01 14.75
C THR A 115 3.98 -1.38 13.67
N GLU A 116 3.24 -2.48 13.85
CA GLU A 116 2.21 -2.95 12.92
C GLU A 116 0.91 -2.13 13.06
N PRO A 117 0.13 -1.97 11.97
CA PRO A 117 -1.18 -1.33 12.05
C PRO A 117 -2.17 -2.20 12.84
N ARG A 118 -3.34 -1.64 13.17
CA ARG A 118 -4.36 -2.31 14.00
C ARG A 118 -4.64 -3.74 13.53
N GLY A 119 -4.47 -4.71 14.45
CA GLY A 119 -4.69 -6.13 14.19
C GLY A 119 -6.14 -6.47 13.82
N ASP A 120 -7.12 -5.68 14.25
CA ASP A 120 -8.55 -5.90 14.01
C ASP A 120 -9.36 -4.58 13.91
N SER A 121 -10.61 -4.70 13.45
CA SER A 121 -11.58 -3.60 13.48
C SER A 121 -12.48 -3.74 14.70
N ILE A 122 -12.65 -2.67 15.47
CA ILE A 122 -13.57 -2.64 16.62
C ILE A 122 -14.86 -1.94 16.22
N ILE A 123 -15.99 -2.63 16.37
CA ILE A 123 -17.33 -2.11 16.05
C ILE A 123 -18.17 -2.08 17.32
N ALA A 124 -18.74 -0.92 17.64
CA ALA A 124 -19.67 -0.77 18.75
C ALA A 124 -20.95 -1.58 18.49
N GLU A 125 -21.26 -2.57 19.33
CA GLU A 125 -22.49 -3.36 19.26
C GLU A 125 -23.66 -2.68 19.95
N THR A 126 -23.38 -1.87 20.97
CA THR A 126 -24.33 -0.93 21.57
C THR A 126 -23.71 0.46 21.58
N ALA A 127 -24.44 1.47 22.04
CA ALA A 127 -23.80 2.75 22.38
C ALA A 127 -22.70 2.52 23.43
N CYS A 128 -21.49 2.98 23.15
CA CYS A 128 -20.30 2.80 23.97
C CYS A 128 -19.79 4.14 24.49
N VAL A 129 -19.35 4.14 25.75
CA VAL A 129 -18.59 5.23 26.35
C VAL A 129 -17.21 4.68 26.66
N MET A 130 -16.16 5.32 26.15
CA MET A 130 -14.79 4.84 26.26
C MET A 130 -13.87 5.92 26.81
N LEU A 131 -12.90 5.51 27.62
CA LEU A 131 -11.77 6.33 28.01
C LEU A 131 -10.67 6.20 26.95
N ALA A 132 -10.32 7.29 26.29
CA ALA A 132 -9.33 7.34 25.22
C ALA A 132 -8.06 8.06 25.68
N MET A 133 -6.88 7.53 25.33
CA MET A 133 -5.60 8.20 25.59
C MET A 133 -4.59 7.99 24.45
N PRO A 134 -3.67 8.94 24.22
CA PRO A 134 -2.56 8.78 23.27
C PRO A 134 -1.55 7.69 23.67
N SER A 135 -0.83 7.16 22.70
CA SER A 135 0.25 6.18 22.88
C SER A 135 1.34 6.63 23.87
N GLU A 136 1.72 7.91 23.87
CA GLU A 136 2.74 8.47 24.78
C GLU A 136 2.31 8.43 26.26
N ILE A 137 1.02 8.61 26.52
CA ILE A 137 0.45 8.48 27.87
C ILE A 137 0.48 7.02 28.30
N LEU A 138 0.09 6.10 27.41
CA LEU A 138 0.14 4.67 27.69
C LEU A 138 1.58 4.19 27.95
N LYS A 139 2.57 4.66 27.18
CA LYS A 139 4.01 4.40 27.42
C LYS A 139 4.44 4.84 28.82
N THR A 140 4.02 6.03 29.23
CA THR A 140 4.30 6.56 30.58
C THR A 140 3.72 5.66 31.66
N LEU A 141 2.47 5.21 31.48
CA LEU A 141 1.79 4.30 32.41
C LEU A 141 2.47 2.92 32.49
N ILE A 142 2.86 2.33 31.36
CA ILE A 142 3.60 1.05 31.31
C ILE A 142 4.97 1.17 32.02
N GLY A 143 5.61 2.33 31.93
CA GLY A 143 6.86 2.63 32.65
C GLY A 143 6.67 2.78 34.16
N ALA A 144 5.55 3.37 34.58
CA ALA A 144 5.28 3.73 35.96
C ALA A 144 4.58 2.64 36.80
N SER A 145 3.86 1.70 36.16
CA SER A 145 3.05 0.69 36.83
C SER A 145 3.37 -0.73 36.33
N PRO A 146 3.84 -1.63 37.21
CA PRO A 146 3.96 -3.04 36.92
C PRO A 146 2.62 -3.72 36.62
N HIS A 147 1.53 -3.28 37.27
CA HIS A 147 0.19 -3.81 37.00
C HIS A 147 -0.28 -3.49 35.57
N VAL A 148 -0.18 -2.23 35.15
CA VAL A 148 -0.53 -1.80 33.78
C VAL A 148 0.34 -2.55 32.77
N ARG A 149 1.65 -2.64 33.00
CA ARG A 149 2.55 -3.42 32.13
C ARG A 149 2.09 -4.87 32.02
N GLY A 150 1.78 -5.52 33.14
CA GLY A 150 1.31 -6.90 33.16
C GLY A 150 -0.01 -7.08 32.40
N LEU A 151 -0.96 -6.14 32.53
CA LEU A 151 -2.21 -6.13 31.77
C LEU A 151 -1.94 -5.97 30.26
N MET A 152 -1.06 -5.05 29.87
CA MET A 152 -0.71 -4.82 28.46
C MET A 152 -0.04 -6.04 27.85
N ASP A 153 1.00 -6.56 28.48
CA ASP A 153 1.75 -7.72 28.00
C ASP A 153 0.84 -8.94 27.86
N ALA A 154 0.01 -9.23 28.89
CA ALA A 154 -0.90 -10.37 28.86
C ALA A 154 -1.94 -10.24 27.75
N ARG A 155 -2.56 -9.07 27.59
CA ARG A 155 -3.64 -8.86 26.61
C ARG A 155 -3.12 -8.77 25.18
N TYR A 156 -1.99 -8.10 24.97
CA TYR A 156 -1.29 -8.05 23.68
C TYR A 156 -0.89 -9.44 23.22
N ILE A 157 -0.29 -10.26 24.10
CA ILE A 157 0.06 -11.63 23.77
C ILE A 157 -1.19 -12.45 23.45
N GLU A 158 -2.22 -12.41 24.30
CA GLU A 158 -3.46 -13.17 24.12
C GLU A 158 -4.15 -12.86 22.78
N ARG A 159 -4.25 -11.57 22.43
CA ARG A 159 -4.94 -11.12 21.21
C ARG A 159 -4.18 -11.42 19.94
N ASN A 160 -2.87 -11.12 19.92
CA ASN A 160 -2.03 -11.50 18.78
C ASN A 160 -2.04 -13.00 18.58
N LEU A 161 -1.87 -13.77 19.65
CA LEU A 161 -1.91 -15.22 19.60
C LEU A 161 -3.27 -15.75 19.11
N ARG A 162 -4.38 -15.14 19.53
CA ARG A 162 -5.72 -15.44 19.01
C ARG A 162 -5.83 -15.17 17.52
N GLY A 163 -5.35 -14.01 17.05
CA GLY A 163 -5.31 -13.65 15.63
C GLY A 163 -4.44 -14.61 14.83
N ASP A 164 -3.21 -14.84 15.28
CA ASP A 164 -2.23 -15.73 14.65
C ASP A 164 -2.76 -17.16 14.52
N LEU A 165 -3.34 -17.69 15.60
CA LEU A 165 -3.93 -19.03 15.57
C LEU A 165 -5.17 -19.09 14.68
N ARG A 166 -6.11 -18.12 14.72
CA ARG A 166 -7.30 -18.13 13.85
C ARG A 166 -6.97 -17.96 12.37
N ARG A 167 -5.83 -17.37 12.01
CA ARG A 167 -5.37 -17.23 10.62
C ARG A 167 -4.86 -18.53 10.02
N ILE A 168 -4.55 -19.54 10.85
CA ILE A 168 -4.22 -20.86 10.32
C ILE A 168 -5.51 -21.50 9.82
N PRO A 169 -5.62 -21.90 8.54
CA PRO A 169 -6.84 -22.51 7.98
C PRO A 169 -7.40 -23.62 8.88
N LEU A 170 -6.49 -24.43 9.41
CA LEU A 170 -6.74 -25.53 10.35
C LEU A 170 -7.47 -25.12 11.64
N LEU A 171 -7.19 -23.94 12.17
CA LEU A 171 -7.71 -23.47 13.45
C LEU A 171 -8.78 -22.38 13.27
N THR A 172 -8.97 -21.86 12.05
CA THR A 172 -9.92 -20.79 11.73
C THR A 172 -11.33 -21.12 12.21
N ASN A 173 -11.80 -22.34 11.94
CA ASN A 173 -13.17 -22.78 12.17
C ASN A 173 -13.36 -23.67 13.41
N LEU A 174 -12.39 -23.67 14.33
CA LEU A 174 -12.55 -24.31 15.63
C LEU A 174 -13.68 -23.64 16.42
N GLY A 175 -14.51 -24.44 17.08
CA GLY A 175 -15.50 -23.90 18.01
C GLY A 175 -14.83 -23.16 19.16
N ASP A 176 -15.42 -22.05 19.61
CA ASP A 176 -14.82 -21.13 20.58
C ASP A 176 -14.36 -21.85 21.85
N ASP A 177 -15.16 -22.78 22.39
CA ASP A 177 -14.79 -23.56 23.58
C ASP A 177 -13.51 -24.39 23.41
N ILE A 178 -13.23 -24.88 22.21
CA ILE A 178 -12.03 -25.67 21.90
C ILE A 178 -10.85 -24.73 21.69
N PHE A 179 -11.09 -23.61 21.01
CA PHE A 179 -10.09 -22.59 20.74
C PHE A 179 -9.60 -21.90 22.03
N GLU A 180 -10.49 -21.58 22.97
CA GLU A 180 -10.14 -21.03 24.28
C GLU A 180 -9.27 -22.00 25.11
N ARG A 181 -9.49 -23.30 24.96
CA ARG A 181 -8.65 -24.31 25.62
C ARG A 181 -7.28 -24.40 24.97
N LEU A 182 -7.22 -24.38 23.64
CA LEU A 182 -5.95 -24.33 22.91
C LEU A 182 -5.12 -23.12 23.33
N LEU A 183 -5.70 -21.92 23.33
CA LEU A 183 -5.01 -20.67 23.71
C LEU A 183 -4.31 -20.76 25.08
N LYS A 184 -4.88 -21.50 26.03
CA LYS A 184 -4.32 -21.68 27.38
C LYS A 184 -3.21 -22.72 27.48
N GLU A 185 -3.08 -23.60 26.49
CA GLU A 185 -2.16 -24.75 26.50
C GLU A 185 -0.98 -24.59 25.52
N VAL A 186 -0.81 -23.43 24.87
CA VAL A 186 0.33 -23.15 23.98
C VAL A 186 1.51 -22.48 24.69
N GLU A 187 2.70 -22.68 24.16
CA GLU A 187 3.95 -22.08 24.66
C GLU A 187 4.56 -21.16 23.59
N LEU A 188 5.13 -20.01 23.98
CA LEU A 188 5.90 -19.16 23.08
C LEU A 188 7.39 -19.47 23.20
N LEU A 189 8.08 -19.62 22.08
CA LEU A 189 9.51 -19.89 22.02
C LEU A 189 10.21 -18.93 21.06
N ASP A 190 11.35 -18.37 21.48
CA ASP A 190 12.16 -17.50 20.63
C ASP A 190 13.50 -18.15 20.28
N TYR A 191 13.90 -18.01 19.02
CA TYR A 191 15.17 -18.49 18.47
C TYR A 191 15.90 -17.36 17.77
N THR A 192 17.23 -17.38 17.82
CA THR A 192 18.11 -16.46 17.06
C THR A 192 18.64 -17.14 15.80
N THR A 193 19.12 -16.34 14.84
CA THR A 193 19.70 -16.83 13.59
C THR A 193 20.77 -17.92 13.84
N GLY A 194 20.66 -19.02 13.11
CA GLY A 194 21.52 -20.21 13.18
C GLY A 194 21.10 -21.24 14.23
N GLN A 195 20.13 -20.93 15.10
CA GLN A 195 19.66 -21.90 16.09
C GLN A 195 18.75 -22.95 15.46
N ILE A 196 18.90 -24.19 15.91
CA ILE A 196 18.13 -25.33 15.42
C ILE A 196 16.95 -25.58 16.35
N VAL A 197 15.75 -25.61 15.77
CA VAL A 197 14.51 -25.88 16.52
C VAL A 197 14.43 -27.37 16.87
N PHE A 198 14.68 -28.24 15.88
CA PHE A 198 14.90 -29.68 16.05
C PHE A 198 15.70 -30.24 14.88
N ARG A 199 16.27 -31.43 15.07
CA ARG A 199 17.05 -32.15 14.06
C ARG A 199 16.27 -33.28 13.43
N GLU A 200 16.67 -33.63 12.21
CA GLU A 200 16.26 -34.89 11.60
C GLU A 200 16.65 -36.07 12.52
N GLY A 201 15.71 -36.98 12.77
CA GLY A 201 15.87 -38.11 13.68
C GLY A 201 15.36 -37.87 15.11
N ASP A 202 15.12 -36.62 15.52
CA ASP A 202 14.60 -36.32 16.87
C ASP A 202 13.17 -36.87 17.07
N PRO A 203 12.72 -37.18 18.29
CA PRO A 203 11.32 -37.53 18.55
C PRO A 203 10.36 -36.38 18.19
N GLY A 204 9.21 -36.71 17.61
CA GLY A 204 8.14 -35.75 17.35
C GLY A 204 7.34 -35.41 18.60
N ASP A 205 7.65 -34.32 19.31
CA ASP A 205 7.03 -33.96 20.59
C ASP A 205 6.00 -32.82 20.52
N ALA A 206 6.07 -31.99 19.46
CA ALA A 206 5.27 -30.80 19.30
C ALA A 206 5.08 -30.34 17.84
N PHE A 207 4.07 -29.50 17.66
CA PHE A 207 3.77 -28.71 16.46
C PHE A 207 4.21 -27.26 16.70
N TYR A 208 4.70 -26.58 15.67
CA TYR A 208 5.19 -25.22 15.76
C TYR A 208 4.55 -24.33 14.69
N LEU A 209 4.00 -23.19 15.11
CA LEU A 209 3.60 -22.09 14.24
C LEU A 209 4.68 -21.02 14.28
N ILE A 210 5.04 -20.46 13.13
CA ILE A 210 5.92 -19.30 13.02
C ILE A 210 5.06 -18.06 13.18
N ARG A 211 5.22 -17.37 14.31
CA ARG A 211 4.59 -16.08 14.56
C ARG A 211 5.36 -14.97 13.86
N GLU A 212 6.68 -15.00 13.97
CA GLU A 212 7.57 -14.02 13.36
C GLU A 212 8.88 -14.70 12.96
N GLY A 213 9.45 -14.31 11.82
CA GLY A 213 10.75 -14.76 11.34
C GLY A 213 10.69 -15.86 10.29
N LYS A 214 11.86 -16.42 9.97
CA LYS A 214 12.03 -17.43 8.91
C LYS A 214 12.85 -18.61 9.41
N VAL A 215 12.43 -19.79 8.98
CA VAL A 215 13.17 -21.04 9.19
C VAL A 215 13.42 -21.75 7.86
N ASP A 216 14.59 -22.33 7.75
CA ASP A 216 14.96 -23.23 6.67
C ASP A 216 14.82 -24.68 7.14
N VAL A 217 14.21 -25.51 6.29
CA VAL A 217 13.99 -26.94 6.54
C VAL A 217 14.93 -27.73 5.64
N TYR A 218 15.79 -28.53 6.24
CA TYR A 218 16.82 -29.29 5.57
C TYR A 218 16.64 -30.78 5.76
N ARG A 219 17.01 -31.57 4.77
CA ARG A 219 17.10 -33.01 4.86
C ARG A 219 18.47 -33.50 4.42
N THR A 220 18.99 -34.50 5.11
CA THR A 220 20.21 -35.17 4.66
C THR A 220 19.86 -36.23 3.62
N VAL A 221 20.38 -36.08 2.40
CA VAL A 221 20.24 -37.05 1.31
C VAL A 221 21.63 -37.37 0.77
N ASP A 222 21.98 -38.65 0.76
CA ASP A 222 23.31 -39.14 0.32
C ASP A 222 24.51 -38.49 1.05
N GLY A 223 24.29 -38.03 2.29
CA GLY A 223 25.30 -37.34 3.11
C GLY A 223 25.29 -35.82 2.97
N ASP A 224 24.58 -35.28 1.97
CA ASP A 224 24.49 -33.84 1.72
C ASP A 224 23.23 -33.23 2.33
N ARG A 225 23.37 -32.02 2.87
CA ARG A 225 22.27 -31.25 3.46
C ARG A 225 21.52 -30.50 2.36
N LYS A 226 20.35 -30.99 1.97
CA LYS A 226 19.50 -30.35 0.96
C LYS A 226 18.41 -29.49 1.60
N LEU A 227 18.26 -28.25 1.14
CA LEU A 227 17.16 -27.37 1.53
C LEU A 227 15.87 -27.85 0.87
N ILE A 228 14.88 -28.27 1.66
CA ILE A 228 13.64 -28.85 1.17
C ILE A 228 12.41 -27.96 1.37
N ALA A 229 12.48 -26.98 2.27
CA ALA A 229 11.43 -25.98 2.42
C ALA A 229 11.98 -24.74 3.14
N ILE A 230 11.32 -23.61 2.92
CA ILE A 230 11.55 -22.36 3.64
C ILE A 230 10.18 -21.92 4.14
N LEU A 231 10.10 -21.62 5.43
CA LEU A 231 8.84 -21.28 6.09
C LEU A 231 9.00 -19.93 6.80
N ALA A 232 7.95 -19.10 6.73
CA ALA A 232 7.88 -17.77 7.30
C ALA A 232 6.59 -17.58 8.12
N ASP A 233 6.37 -16.36 8.60
CA ASP A 233 5.20 -15.92 9.38
C ASP A 233 3.87 -16.53 8.89
N GLY A 234 3.07 -17.04 9.83
CA GLY A 234 1.80 -17.71 9.58
C GLY A 234 1.91 -19.15 9.06
N GLN A 235 3.12 -19.63 8.68
CA GLN A 235 3.34 -21.03 8.33
C GLN A 235 3.73 -21.86 9.56
N TYR A 236 3.58 -23.18 9.45
CA TYR A 236 3.84 -24.11 10.56
C TYR A 236 4.65 -25.32 10.12
N PHE A 237 5.25 -26.00 11.08
CA PHE A 237 6.04 -27.22 10.89
C PHE A 237 5.96 -28.17 12.09
N GLY A 238 6.47 -29.39 11.89
CA GLY A 238 6.53 -30.42 12.92
C GLY A 238 5.28 -31.29 13.02
N GLU A 239 4.26 -31.05 12.20
CA GLU A 239 3.02 -31.84 12.13
C GLU A 239 3.27 -33.27 11.63
N MET A 240 4.26 -33.48 10.76
CA MET A 240 4.46 -34.77 10.09
C MET A 240 4.72 -35.91 11.08
N SER A 241 5.62 -35.70 12.05
CA SER A 241 5.95 -36.71 13.07
C SER A 241 4.85 -36.91 14.12
N LEU A 242 3.91 -35.96 14.25
CA LEU A 242 2.75 -36.14 15.11
C LEU A 242 1.67 -37.02 14.46
N MET A 243 1.61 -37.00 13.13
CA MET A 243 0.59 -37.73 12.35
C MET A 243 1.04 -39.12 11.91
N SER A 244 2.34 -39.33 11.64
CA SER A 244 2.88 -40.62 11.22
C SER A 244 3.44 -41.49 12.36
N ASP A 245 3.52 -40.95 13.59
CA ASP A 245 4.24 -41.55 14.73
C ASP A 245 5.73 -41.88 14.44
N GLU A 246 6.31 -41.27 13.40
CA GLU A 246 7.73 -41.37 13.06
C GLU A 246 8.56 -40.27 13.75
N VAL A 247 9.89 -40.40 13.68
CA VAL A 247 10.82 -39.33 14.09
C VAL A 247 10.72 -38.10 13.18
N ARG A 248 11.28 -36.96 13.60
CA ARG A 248 11.44 -35.77 12.75
C ARG A 248 12.17 -36.16 11.47
N ASN A 249 11.61 -35.82 10.32
CA ASN A 249 12.10 -36.23 9.01
C ASN A 249 12.98 -35.19 8.31
N ALA A 250 13.28 -34.10 9.02
CA ALA A 250 14.07 -32.96 8.56
C ALA A 250 14.59 -32.18 9.76
N THR A 251 15.65 -31.40 9.55
CA THR A 251 16.20 -30.42 10.49
C THR A 251 15.61 -29.04 10.19
N VAL A 252 15.14 -28.32 11.21
CA VAL A 252 14.63 -26.95 11.07
C VAL A 252 15.58 -25.98 11.75
N GLU A 253 16.05 -24.98 11.01
CA GLU A 253 17.00 -23.96 11.47
C GLU A 253 16.43 -22.56 11.30
N ALA A 254 16.53 -21.71 12.31
CA ALA A 254 16.16 -20.30 12.24
C ALA A 254 17.18 -19.54 11.39
N VAL A 255 16.72 -18.82 10.35
CA VAL A 255 17.58 -17.98 9.49
C VAL A 255 17.44 -16.49 9.81
N SER A 256 16.48 -16.13 10.66
CA SER A 256 16.34 -14.82 11.29
C SER A 256 16.16 -14.98 12.81
N LYS A 257 15.92 -13.89 13.54
CA LYS A 257 15.21 -14.00 14.82
C LYS A 257 13.82 -14.58 14.53
N VAL A 258 13.41 -15.60 15.27
CA VAL A 258 12.16 -16.34 15.07
C VAL A 258 11.40 -16.42 16.38
N SER A 259 10.11 -16.11 16.35
CA SER A 259 9.16 -16.35 17.44
C SER A 259 8.18 -17.44 17.01
N LEU A 260 8.03 -18.48 17.82
CA LEU A 260 7.21 -19.65 17.55
C LEU A 260 6.12 -19.83 18.59
N VAL A 261 4.95 -20.33 18.17
CA VAL A 261 3.95 -20.93 19.06
C VAL A 261 4.13 -22.45 19.02
N ARG A 262 4.48 -23.05 20.16
CA ARG A 262 4.61 -24.49 20.34
C ARG A 262 3.32 -25.07 20.91
N ILE A 263 2.77 -26.06 20.23
CA ILE A 263 1.62 -26.87 20.65
C ILE A 263 2.11 -28.28 20.92
N SER A 264 2.06 -28.73 22.17
CA SER A 264 2.53 -30.09 22.52
C SER A 264 1.70 -31.17 21.81
N ARG A 265 2.30 -32.34 21.57
CA ARG A 265 1.63 -33.51 20.96
C ARG A 265 0.29 -33.83 21.63
N ASN A 266 0.22 -33.80 22.96
CA ASN A 266 -1.00 -34.13 23.70
C ASN A 266 -2.13 -33.13 23.40
N VAL A 267 -1.81 -31.83 23.35
CA VAL A 267 -2.76 -30.77 23.01
C VAL A 267 -3.22 -30.92 21.56
N PHE A 268 -2.27 -31.10 20.66
CA PHE A 268 -2.49 -31.28 19.23
C PHE A 268 -3.42 -32.46 18.93
N MET A 269 -3.15 -33.63 19.53
CA MET A 269 -3.96 -34.83 19.33
C MET A 269 -5.38 -34.70 19.88
N LYS A 270 -5.58 -33.98 21.00
CA LYS A 270 -6.92 -33.67 21.50
C LYS A 270 -7.72 -32.85 20.49
N ILE A 271 -7.10 -31.85 19.88
CA ILE A 271 -7.74 -30.96 18.90
C ILE A 271 -8.09 -31.74 17.62
N ALA A 272 -7.12 -32.46 17.05
CA ALA A 272 -7.36 -33.33 15.88
C ALA A 272 -8.36 -34.48 16.16
N GLY A 273 -8.48 -34.88 17.42
CA GLY A 273 -9.47 -35.84 17.90
C GLY A 273 -10.90 -35.26 17.95
N SER A 274 -11.03 -33.97 18.25
CA SER A 274 -12.30 -33.32 18.58
C SER A 274 -13.07 -32.78 17.36
N ASP A 275 -12.40 -32.58 16.22
CA ASP A 275 -13.03 -32.09 14.99
C ASP A 275 -12.58 -32.93 13.77
N ALA A 276 -13.55 -33.54 13.08
CA ALA A 276 -13.29 -34.39 11.91
C ALA A 276 -12.77 -33.59 10.69
N ARG A 277 -13.10 -32.30 10.60
CA ARG A 277 -12.64 -31.41 9.52
C ARG A 277 -11.14 -31.14 9.66
N VAL A 278 -10.72 -30.77 10.88
CA VAL A 278 -9.31 -30.57 11.25
C VAL A 278 -8.48 -31.82 10.91
N ARG A 279 -9.01 -33.02 11.21
CA ARG A 279 -8.36 -34.29 10.86
C ARG A 279 -8.24 -34.53 9.35
N GLY A 280 -9.25 -34.13 8.58
CA GLY A 280 -9.25 -34.20 7.12
C GLY A 280 -8.17 -33.30 6.52
N GLU A 281 -8.17 -32.03 6.91
CA GLU A 281 -7.19 -31.05 6.45
C GLU A 281 -5.75 -31.48 6.77
N PHE A 282 -5.49 -32.04 7.95
CA PHE A 282 -4.16 -32.57 8.27
C PHE A 282 -3.71 -33.71 7.35
N ARG A 283 -4.64 -34.57 6.93
CA ARG A 283 -4.32 -35.66 6.00
C ARG A 283 -3.97 -35.11 4.63
N ASP A 284 -4.70 -34.09 4.19
CA ASP A 284 -4.49 -33.45 2.89
C ASP A 284 -3.15 -32.69 2.88
N VAL A 285 -2.87 -31.90 3.92
CA VAL A 285 -1.59 -31.22 4.12
C VAL A 285 -0.43 -32.22 4.18
N PHE A 286 -0.60 -33.33 4.90
CA PHE A 286 0.43 -34.37 4.98
C PHE A 286 0.73 -34.99 3.60
N ALA A 287 -0.31 -35.28 2.81
CA ALA A 287 -0.16 -35.80 1.46
C ALA A 287 0.52 -34.78 0.53
N GLU A 288 0.11 -33.52 0.60
CA GLU A 288 0.67 -32.42 -0.19
C GLU A 288 2.15 -32.19 0.14
N ARG A 289 2.49 -32.06 1.42
CA ARG A 289 3.89 -31.86 1.85
C ARG A 289 4.78 -33.05 1.53
N SER A 290 4.25 -34.28 1.62
CA SER A 290 5.00 -35.47 1.22
C SER A 290 5.33 -35.47 -0.27
N LYS A 291 4.38 -35.06 -1.12
CA LYS A 291 4.58 -34.91 -2.57
C LYS A 291 5.53 -33.76 -2.91
N ASN A 292 5.29 -32.58 -2.35
CA ASN A 292 6.14 -31.39 -2.58
C ASN A 292 7.58 -31.66 -2.18
N ARG A 293 7.81 -32.38 -1.06
CA ARG A 293 9.14 -32.82 -0.65
C ARG A 293 9.82 -33.69 -1.70
N GLU A 294 9.13 -34.67 -2.28
CA GLU A 294 9.70 -35.52 -3.34
C GLU A 294 10.07 -34.70 -4.57
N ASP A 295 9.25 -33.73 -4.96
CA ASP A 295 9.50 -32.87 -6.11
C ASP A 295 10.67 -31.90 -5.85
N ILE A 296 10.80 -31.35 -4.65
CA ILE A 296 11.93 -30.48 -4.26
C ILE A 296 13.24 -31.27 -4.15
N LEU A 297 13.20 -32.52 -3.68
CA LEU A 297 14.39 -33.38 -3.68
C LEU A 297 14.87 -33.71 -5.10
N LYS A 298 13.96 -33.74 -6.08
CA LYS A 298 14.30 -33.87 -7.50
C LYS A 298 14.78 -32.54 -8.10
N ASN A 299 14.26 -31.40 -7.62
CA ASN A 299 14.62 -30.08 -8.09
C ASN A 299 14.77 -29.03 -6.95
N PRO A 300 15.99 -28.84 -6.43
CA PRO A 300 16.27 -27.86 -5.36
C PRO A 300 15.94 -26.40 -5.73
N TYR A 301 15.82 -26.05 -7.02
CA TYR A 301 15.41 -24.72 -7.49
C TYR A 301 14.09 -24.25 -6.87
N ILE A 302 13.16 -25.18 -6.63
CA ILE A 302 11.83 -24.87 -6.07
C ILE A 302 11.96 -24.20 -4.70
N ALA A 303 12.92 -24.60 -3.87
CA ALA A 303 13.12 -24.00 -2.55
C ALA A 303 13.63 -22.55 -2.65
N HIS A 304 14.60 -22.28 -3.53
CA HIS A 304 15.13 -20.93 -3.74
C HIS A 304 14.08 -19.99 -4.35
N MET A 305 13.32 -20.47 -5.33
CA MET A 305 12.19 -19.71 -5.89
C MET A 305 11.14 -19.40 -4.83
N THR A 306 10.81 -20.37 -3.97
CA THR A 306 9.88 -20.17 -2.85
C THR A 306 10.40 -19.09 -1.90
N ARG A 307 11.71 -19.05 -1.61
CA ARG A 307 12.32 -17.98 -0.80
C ARG A 307 12.06 -16.60 -1.38
N GLN A 308 12.40 -16.41 -2.64
CA GLN A 308 12.33 -15.11 -3.29
C GLN A 308 10.88 -14.63 -3.39
N LEU A 309 9.94 -15.55 -3.65
CA LEU A 309 8.52 -15.22 -3.64
C LEU A 309 8.00 -14.90 -2.24
N LEU A 310 8.49 -15.56 -1.18
CA LEU A 310 8.14 -15.21 0.21
C LEU A 310 8.67 -13.83 0.60
N ASP A 311 9.93 -13.54 0.25
CA ASP A 311 10.56 -12.24 0.49
C ASP A 311 9.80 -11.13 -0.24
N LEU A 312 9.52 -11.34 -1.53
CA LEU A 312 8.71 -10.41 -2.32
C LEU A 312 7.31 -10.26 -1.73
N ASN A 313 6.64 -11.35 -1.34
CA ASN A 313 5.29 -11.25 -0.77
C ASN A 313 5.27 -10.42 0.52
N ARG A 314 6.30 -10.53 1.36
CA ARG A 314 6.46 -9.68 2.54
C ARG A 314 6.62 -8.21 2.14
N ASP A 315 7.53 -7.91 1.23
CA ASP A 315 7.80 -6.52 0.81
C ASP A 315 6.58 -5.88 0.12
N ILE A 316 5.85 -6.66 -0.69
CA ILE A 316 4.61 -6.22 -1.34
C ILE A 316 3.49 -6.01 -0.33
N ASN A 317 3.37 -6.84 0.71
CA ASN A 317 2.38 -6.64 1.76
C ASN A 317 2.53 -5.29 2.48
N ILE A 318 3.76 -4.86 2.76
CA ILE A 318 4.01 -3.52 3.34
C ILE A 318 3.38 -2.43 2.49
N HIS A 319 3.58 -2.48 1.17
CA HIS A 319 3.01 -1.49 0.26
C HIS A 319 1.50 -1.63 0.08
N MET A 320 0.97 -2.86 0.08
CA MET A 320 -0.46 -3.13 0.09
C MET A 320 -1.15 -2.56 1.33
N ASP A 321 -0.52 -2.67 2.50
CA ASP A 321 -1.04 -2.14 3.76
C ASP A 321 -1.08 -0.61 3.72
N ILE A 322 0.00 0.03 3.24
CA ILE A 322 0.05 1.49 3.05
C ILE A 322 -1.03 1.98 2.07
N LEU A 323 -1.23 1.30 0.93
CA LEU A 323 -2.32 1.62 0.01
C LEU A 323 -3.69 1.47 0.70
N SER A 324 -3.90 0.38 1.43
CA SER A 324 -5.15 0.12 2.15
C SER A 324 -5.42 1.16 3.23
N GLN A 325 -4.38 1.74 3.83
CA GLN A 325 -4.50 2.84 4.79
C GLN A 325 -4.98 4.15 4.15
N CYS A 326 -4.67 4.39 2.89
CA CYS A 326 -5.15 5.56 2.16
C CYS A 326 -6.54 5.37 1.53
N VAL A 327 -7.14 4.19 1.65
CA VAL A 327 -8.48 3.91 1.12
C VAL A 327 -9.54 4.18 2.17
N ILE A 328 -10.49 5.04 1.85
CA ILE A 328 -11.66 5.31 2.68
C ILE A 328 -12.84 4.54 2.11
N ASP A 329 -13.46 3.68 2.93
CA ASP A 329 -14.69 2.98 2.54
C ASP A 329 -15.84 3.98 2.45
N THR A 330 -16.54 3.96 1.33
CA THR A 330 -17.72 4.79 1.08
C THR A 330 -18.85 3.92 0.54
N GLU A 331 -20.08 4.43 0.54
CA GLU A 331 -21.20 3.76 -0.13
C GLU A 331 -20.98 3.57 -1.64
N ARG A 332 -20.06 4.34 -2.22
CA ARG A 332 -19.71 4.38 -3.65
C ARG A 332 -18.49 3.52 -4.00
N GLY A 333 -17.90 2.81 -3.04
CA GLY A 333 -16.64 2.08 -3.19
C GLY A 333 -15.50 2.67 -2.36
N GLY A 334 -14.27 2.24 -2.61
CA GLY A 334 -13.07 2.67 -1.88
C GLY A 334 -12.45 3.91 -2.50
N ALA A 335 -12.50 5.04 -1.80
CA ALA A 335 -11.85 6.28 -2.18
C ALA A 335 -10.35 6.20 -1.84
N LEU A 336 -9.50 5.93 -2.83
CA LEU A 336 -8.04 5.95 -2.65
C LEU A 336 -7.51 7.39 -2.64
N LEU A 337 -7.17 7.87 -1.45
CA LEU A 337 -6.52 9.16 -1.28
C LEU A 337 -5.06 9.08 -1.77
N ALA A 338 -4.54 10.18 -2.34
CA ALA A 338 -3.13 10.23 -2.77
C ALA A 338 -2.15 10.10 -1.60
N THR A 339 -2.58 10.51 -0.39
CA THR A 339 -1.80 10.51 0.84
C THR A 339 -2.71 10.18 2.04
N MET A 340 -2.13 9.95 3.22
CA MET A 340 -2.89 9.56 4.43
C MET A 340 -3.97 10.58 4.82
N PRO A 341 -5.09 10.16 5.43
CA PRO A 341 -6.11 11.09 5.93
C PRO A 341 -5.53 12.15 6.87
N GLY A 342 -5.88 13.42 6.66
CA GLY A 342 -5.38 14.56 7.46
C GLY A 342 -4.07 15.18 6.97
N SER A 343 -3.49 14.67 5.87
CA SER A 343 -2.36 15.27 5.18
C SER A 343 -2.76 16.43 4.24
N ARG A 344 -1.80 16.97 3.46
CA ARG A 344 -2.00 18.02 2.46
C ARG A 344 -3.02 17.67 1.37
N TYR A 345 -3.10 16.40 0.94
CA TYR A 345 -3.89 15.99 -0.23
C TYR A 345 -4.95 14.93 0.13
N PRO A 346 -6.04 15.31 0.81
CA PRO A 346 -7.10 14.38 1.18
C PRO A 346 -8.09 14.14 0.02
N TYR A 347 -7.57 14.02 -1.21
CA TYR A 347 -8.38 13.85 -2.42
C TYR A 347 -8.02 12.58 -3.18
N VAL A 348 -9.01 12.07 -3.92
CA VAL A 348 -8.83 10.98 -4.89
C VAL A 348 -8.43 11.58 -6.23
N TYR A 349 -7.24 11.23 -6.70
CA TYR A 349 -6.76 11.59 -8.03
C TYR A 349 -6.88 10.38 -8.96
N PRO A 350 -7.59 10.46 -10.11
CA PRO A 350 -7.68 9.36 -11.06
C PRO A 350 -6.32 8.87 -11.56
N ARG A 351 -5.35 9.76 -11.77
CA ARG A 351 -3.97 9.41 -12.14
C ARG A 351 -3.30 8.50 -11.09
N ASP A 352 -3.31 8.92 -9.83
CA ASP A 352 -2.72 8.16 -8.73
C ASP A 352 -3.44 6.82 -8.55
N SER A 353 -4.78 6.82 -8.71
CA SER A 353 -5.60 5.60 -8.73
C SER A 353 -5.27 4.68 -9.91
N ALA A 354 -4.92 5.23 -11.07
CA ALA A 354 -4.49 4.45 -12.23
C ALA A 354 -3.12 3.82 -12.00
N CYS A 355 -2.19 4.50 -11.32
CA CYS A 355 -0.89 3.95 -10.95
C CYS A 355 -1.06 2.81 -9.92
N ALA A 356 -1.87 3.03 -8.88
CA ALA A 356 -2.25 1.97 -7.94
C ALA A 356 -2.92 0.80 -8.64
N SER A 357 -3.83 1.05 -9.60
CA SER A 357 -4.50 -0.02 -10.36
C SER A 357 -3.53 -0.86 -11.18
N ARG A 358 -2.46 -0.26 -11.74
CA ARG A 358 -1.39 -0.98 -12.46
C ARG A 358 -0.67 -1.94 -11.53
N PHE A 359 -0.25 -1.46 -10.37
CA PHE A 359 0.38 -2.28 -9.33
C PHE A 359 -0.54 -3.42 -8.86
N LEU A 360 -1.78 -3.12 -8.47
CA LEU A 360 -2.75 -4.11 -8.00
C LEU A 360 -3.02 -5.16 -9.07
N PHE A 361 -3.19 -4.76 -10.34
CA PHE A 361 -3.38 -5.67 -11.46
C PHE A 361 -2.18 -6.62 -11.62
N LYS A 362 -0.94 -6.11 -11.53
CA LYS A 362 0.26 -6.94 -11.58
C LYS A 362 0.30 -7.94 -10.43
N VAL A 363 -0.03 -7.53 -9.19
CA VAL A 363 -0.14 -8.45 -8.04
C VAL A 363 -1.19 -9.54 -8.28
N ILE A 364 -2.39 -9.17 -8.74
CA ILE A 364 -3.49 -10.12 -9.03
C ILE A 364 -3.09 -11.17 -10.07
N THR A 365 -2.29 -10.77 -11.07
CA THR A 365 -1.87 -11.65 -12.17
C THR A 365 -0.58 -12.41 -11.87
N SER A 366 0.04 -12.18 -10.71
CA SER A 366 1.24 -12.85 -10.21
C SER A 366 0.90 -14.05 -9.31
N PRO A 367 1.85 -14.93 -8.97
CA PRO A 367 1.63 -16.04 -8.03
C PRO A 367 1.65 -15.61 -6.54
N LEU A 368 1.66 -14.31 -6.24
CA LEU A 368 1.72 -13.80 -4.87
C LEU A 368 0.40 -14.03 -4.10
N LYS A 369 0.52 -14.34 -2.81
CA LYS A 369 -0.63 -14.54 -1.91
C LYS A 369 -1.46 -13.26 -1.72
N ALA A 370 -0.84 -12.09 -1.90
CA ALA A 370 -1.52 -10.80 -1.84
C ALA A 370 -2.58 -10.59 -2.94
N GLY A 371 -2.71 -11.50 -3.91
CA GLY A 371 -3.64 -11.40 -5.05
C GLY A 371 -5.11 -11.19 -4.65
N ASP A 372 -5.60 -11.83 -3.57
CA ASP A 372 -6.98 -11.67 -3.11
C ASP A 372 -7.27 -10.29 -2.54
N SER A 373 -6.37 -9.78 -1.70
CA SER A 373 -6.47 -8.43 -1.16
C SER A 373 -6.34 -7.38 -2.26
N ALA A 374 -5.42 -7.58 -3.20
CA ALA A 374 -5.26 -6.70 -4.36
C ALA A 374 -6.50 -6.68 -5.26
N PHE A 375 -7.13 -7.84 -5.48
CA PHE A 375 -8.36 -7.96 -6.28
C PHE A 375 -9.52 -7.19 -5.64
N ARG A 376 -9.74 -7.36 -4.34
CA ARG A 376 -10.77 -6.62 -3.59
C ARG A 376 -10.52 -5.12 -3.67
N LEU A 377 -9.29 -4.69 -3.40
CA LEU A 377 -8.94 -3.28 -3.39
C LEU A 377 -9.11 -2.63 -4.78
N LEU A 378 -8.68 -3.30 -5.85
CA LEU A 378 -8.89 -2.83 -7.21
C LEU A 378 -10.39 -2.67 -7.55
N GLY A 379 -11.24 -3.60 -7.10
CA GLY A 379 -12.68 -3.51 -7.28
C GLY A 379 -13.32 -2.34 -6.54
N GLU A 380 -12.87 -2.05 -5.32
CA GLU A 380 -13.34 -0.90 -4.55
C GLU A 380 -12.94 0.43 -5.20
N ILE A 381 -11.69 0.56 -5.67
CA ILE A 381 -11.20 1.73 -6.41
C ILE A 381 -11.97 1.91 -7.72
N ALA A 382 -12.15 0.83 -8.49
CA ALA A 382 -12.87 0.88 -9.76
C ALA A 382 -14.32 1.30 -9.59
N ARG A 383 -15.00 0.83 -8.52
CA ARG A 383 -16.36 1.25 -8.20
C ARG A 383 -16.42 2.73 -7.86
N PHE A 384 -15.49 3.23 -7.04
CA PHE A 384 -15.46 4.65 -6.69
C PHE A 384 -15.24 5.53 -7.93
N ILE A 385 -14.27 5.18 -8.78
CA ILE A 385 -13.99 5.90 -10.03
C ILE A 385 -15.18 5.86 -11.00
N LEU A 386 -15.90 4.73 -11.08
CA LEU A 386 -17.14 4.63 -11.85
C LEU A 386 -18.19 5.64 -11.39
N GLU A 387 -18.37 5.80 -10.07
CA GLU A 387 -19.34 6.75 -9.50
C GLU A 387 -18.93 8.22 -9.67
N CYS A 388 -17.63 8.50 -9.86
CA CYS A 388 -17.11 9.83 -10.10
C CYS A 388 -17.36 10.34 -11.53
N GLN A 389 -17.69 9.47 -12.49
CA GLN A 389 -17.87 9.88 -13.88
C GLN A 389 -19.07 10.83 -13.99
N ARG A 390 -18.88 11.98 -14.65
CA ARG A 390 -19.97 12.87 -15.01
C ARG A 390 -20.85 12.28 -16.11
N ALA A 391 -22.07 12.78 -16.22
CA ALA A 391 -23.04 12.32 -17.21
C ALA A 391 -22.58 12.48 -18.68
N ASP A 392 -21.64 13.39 -18.95
CA ASP A 392 -21.04 13.61 -20.27
C ASP A 392 -19.85 12.69 -20.57
N GLY A 393 -19.45 11.82 -19.65
CA GLY A 393 -18.30 10.92 -19.79
C GLY A 393 -16.99 11.44 -19.20
N TYR A 394 -16.98 12.66 -18.67
CA TYR A 394 -15.78 13.30 -18.14
C TYR A 394 -15.36 12.75 -16.77
N TRP A 395 -14.04 12.57 -16.59
CA TRP A 395 -13.41 12.48 -15.27
C TRP A 395 -12.53 13.70 -15.01
N GLY A 396 -12.87 14.45 -13.95
CA GLY A 396 -12.11 15.59 -13.43
C GLY A 396 -10.76 15.24 -12.83
N GLN A 397 -10.01 16.27 -12.45
CA GLN A 397 -8.66 16.20 -11.90
C GLN A 397 -8.59 15.47 -10.54
N ARG A 398 -9.52 15.77 -9.63
CA ARG A 398 -9.56 15.23 -8.27
C ARG A 398 -10.98 15.23 -7.68
N TYR A 399 -11.24 14.33 -6.73
CA TYR A 399 -12.54 14.16 -6.08
C TYR A 399 -12.41 14.12 -4.56
N GLY A 400 -13.45 14.61 -3.88
CA GLY A 400 -13.63 14.39 -2.44
C GLY A 400 -14.07 12.96 -2.12
N ILE A 401 -14.07 12.58 -0.83
CA ILE A 401 -14.44 11.24 -0.38
C ILE A 401 -15.90 10.85 -0.69
N VAL A 402 -16.78 11.81 -0.96
CA VAL A 402 -18.18 11.52 -1.36
C VAL A 402 -18.32 11.44 -2.89
N GLY A 403 -17.22 11.54 -3.64
CA GLY A 403 -17.18 11.53 -5.10
C GLY A 403 -17.59 12.85 -5.74
N ASP A 404 -17.61 13.95 -4.98
CA ASP A 404 -17.85 15.28 -5.53
C ASP A 404 -16.61 15.81 -6.25
N ASP A 405 -16.81 16.40 -7.43
CA ASP A 405 -15.74 16.95 -8.26
C ASP A 405 -15.10 18.16 -7.56
N LYS A 406 -13.81 18.04 -7.26
CA LYS A 406 -12.98 19.07 -6.62
C LYS A 406 -11.88 19.57 -7.55
N ALA A 407 -12.01 19.33 -8.86
CA ALA A 407 -11.03 19.75 -9.84
C ALA A 407 -10.83 21.27 -9.81
N ILE A 408 -9.56 21.66 -9.77
CA ILE A 408 -9.14 23.05 -9.97
C ILE A 408 -8.62 23.22 -11.40
N TYR A 409 -7.93 22.20 -11.88
CA TYR A 409 -7.24 22.24 -13.14
C TYR A 409 -7.85 21.29 -14.17
N LYS A 410 -7.63 21.59 -15.43
CA LYS A 410 -7.86 20.66 -16.54
C LYS A 410 -6.84 19.54 -16.45
N GLN A 411 -7.29 18.34 -16.74
CA GLN A 411 -6.44 17.16 -16.77
C GLN A 411 -6.99 16.21 -17.84
N GLU A 412 -6.55 16.39 -19.08
CA GLU A 412 -7.17 15.71 -20.23
C GLU A 412 -6.86 14.20 -20.27
N ASP A 413 -5.76 13.74 -19.66
CA ASP A 413 -5.42 12.31 -19.56
C ASP A 413 -6.24 11.56 -18.49
N ASN A 414 -6.96 12.25 -17.59
CA ASN A 414 -7.77 11.58 -16.57
C ASN A 414 -8.93 10.75 -17.13
N VAL A 415 -9.40 11.07 -18.33
CA VAL A 415 -10.39 10.22 -19.02
C VAL A 415 -9.77 8.88 -19.42
N ALA A 416 -8.53 8.90 -19.93
CA ALA A 416 -7.78 7.69 -20.22
C ALA A 416 -7.47 6.89 -18.93
N HIS A 417 -7.10 7.57 -17.84
CA HIS A 417 -6.86 6.93 -16.54
C HIS A 417 -8.13 6.28 -15.96
N GLY A 418 -9.27 6.98 -16.01
CA GLY A 418 -10.56 6.43 -15.58
C GLY A 418 -10.93 5.15 -16.34
N ILE A 419 -10.81 5.18 -17.67
CA ILE A 419 -11.03 4.00 -18.51
C ILE A 419 -10.03 2.89 -18.18
N ALA A 420 -8.74 3.21 -17.99
CA ALA A 420 -7.72 2.21 -17.69
C ALA A 420 -7.98 1.47 -16.37
N ILE A 421 -8.46 2.17 -15.33
CA ILE A 421 -8.84 1.57 -14.05
C ILE A 421 -9.98 0.57 -14.24
N LEU A 422 -11.04 0.99 -14.93
CA LEU A 422 -12.20 0.13 -15.20
C LEU A 422 -11.79 -1.10 -16.01
N CYS A 423 -11.03 -0.91 -17.10
CA CYS A 423 -10.55 -2.01 -17.92
C CYS A 423 -9.66 -3.00 -17.14
N ARG A 424 -8.74 -2.51 -16.29
CA ARG A 424 -7.91 -3.40 -15.46
C ARG A 424 -8.75 -4.23 -14.50
N TYR A 425 -9.77 -3.65 -13.87
CA TYR A 425 -10.68 -4.41 -13.01
C TYR A 425 -11.47 -5.47 -13.81
N LEU A 426 -12.00 -5.11 -14.99
CA LEU A 426 -12.70 -6.06 -15.86
C LEU A 426 -11.79 -7.22 -16.30
N LEU A 427 -10.56 -6.93 -16.70
CA LEU A 427 -9.56 -7.95 -17.08
C LEU A 427 -9.16 -8.81 -15.87
N ALA A 428 -9.06 -8.22 -14.67
CA ALA A 428 -8.80 -8.97 -13.44
C ALA A 428 -9.94 -9.94 -13.12
N CYS A 429 -11.20 -9.51 -13.26
CA CYS A 429 -12.37 -10.38 -13.07
C CYS A 429 -12.34 -11.55 -14.05
N LYS A 430 -12.05 -11.29 -15.33
CA LYS A 430 -11.93 -12.32 -16.37
C LYS A 430 -10.84 -13.34 -16.02
N ARG A 431 -9.66 -12.87 -15.64
CA ARG A 431 -8.50 -13.70 -15.26
C ARG A 431 -8.82 -14.63 -14.09
N ARG A 432 -9.55 -14.14 -13.07
CA ARG A 432 -9.91 -14.92 -11.89
C ARG A 432 -11.17 -15.78 -12.07
N GLY A 433 -11.86 -15.66 -13.19
CA GLY A 433 -13.19 -16.28 -13.37
C GLY A 433 -14.22 -15.76 -12.36
N ALA A 434 -14.02 -14.54 -11.85
CA ALA A 434 -14.88 -13.95 -10.83
C ALA A 434 -16.11 -13.29 -11.48
N PRO A 435 -17.27 -13.25 -10.79
CA PRO A 435 -18.40 -12.45 -11.24
C PRO A 435 -18.02 -10.98 -11.38
N THR A 436 -18.50 -10.33 -12.44
CA THR A 436 -18.27 -8.91 -12.70
C THR A 436 -19.54 -8.11 -12.41
N PRO A 437 -19.81 -7.74 -11.14
CA PRO A 437 -20.95 -6.88 -10.83
C PRO A 437 -20.78 -5.55 -11.55
N LEU A 438 -21.89 -4.97 -12.04
CA LEU A 438 -21.92 -3.72 -12.80
C LEU A 438 -21.21 -3.75 -14.17
N LEU A 439 -20.93 -4.93 -14.75
CA LEU A 439 -20.28 -5.06 -16.07
C LEU A 439 -20.85 -4.09 -17.11
N GLU A 440 -22.16 -4.11 -17.34
CA GLU A 440 -22.81 -3.24 -18.33
C GLU A 440 -22.62 -1.75 -18.03
N ARG A 441 -22.66 -1.37 -16.75
CA ARG A 441 -22.46 0.02 -16.33
C ARG A 441 -21.00 0.45 -16.54
N MET A 442 -20.04 -0.42 -16.26
CA MET A 442 -18.62 -0.15 -16.49
C MET A 442 -18.30 -0.05 -17.97
N VAL A 443 -18.82 -0.96 -18.80
CA VAL A 443 -18.63 -0.91 -20.26
C VAL A 443 -19.25 0.37 -20.84
N SER A 444 -20.47 0.74 -20.40
CA SER A 444 -21.11 1.99 -20.83
C SER A 444 -20.32 3.23 -20.39
N ALA A 445 -19.74 3.22 -19.18
CA ALA A 445 -18.87 4.30 -18.72
C ALA A 445 -17.58 4.41 -19.56
N ILE A 446 -17.01 3.28 -19.98
CA ILE A 446 -15.86 3.25 -20.90
C ILE A 446 -16.22 3.87 -22.26
N GLU A 447 -17.37 3.51 -22.84
CA GLU A 447 -17.86 4.11 -24.09
C GLU A 447 -18.06 5.63 -23.96
N HIS A 448 -18.76 6.07 -22.92
CA HIS A 448 -18.99 7.51 -22.70
C HIS A 448 -17.69 8.28 -22.49
N GLY A 449 -16.72 7.70 -21.77
CA GLY A 449 -15.40 8.30 -21.60
C GLY A 449 -14.66 8.43 -22.93
N PHE A 450 -14.66 7.38 -23.73
CA PHE A 450 -14.05 7.39 -25.06
C PHE A 450 -14.69 8.47 -25.96
N ASP A 451 -16.01 8.53 -26.02
CA ASP A 451 -16.75 9.52 -26.80
C ASP A 451 -16.45 10.94 -26.37
N TYR A 452 -16.37 11.17 -25.05
CA TYR A 452 -15.98 12.46 -24.49
C TYR A 452 -14.55 12.84 -24.92
N ALA A 453 -13.58 11.95 -24.79
CA ALA A 453 -12.19 12.23 -25.15
C ALA A 453 -12.03 12.47 -26.67
N LYS A 454 -12.67 11.64 -27.50
CA LYS A 454 -12.70 11.78 -28.96
C LYS A 454 -13.29 13.13 -29.37
N LYS A 455 -14.36 13.57 -28.72
CA LYS A 455 -15.02 14.84 -29.03
C LYS A 455 -14.21 16.07 -28.58
N ASN A 456 -13.64 16.03 -27.38
CA ASN A 456 -13.08 17.24 -26.75
C ASN A 456 -11.58 17.39 -26.95
N TYR A 457 -10.83 16.29 -26.97
CA TYR A 457 -9.36 16.30 -26.88
C TYR A 457 -8.67 15.83 -28.15
N TYR A 458 -9.28 14.92 -28.91
CA TYR A 458 -8.69 14.45 -30.16
C TYR A 458 -8.72 15.53 -31.25
N ARG A 459 -7.67 15.55 -32.08
CA ARG A 459 -7.53 16.45 -33.24
C ARG A 459 -7.33 15.62 -34.49
N ASN A 460 -8.33 15.60 -35.36
CA ASN A 460 -8.35 14.78 -36.57
C ASN A 460 -7.25 15.17 -37.56
N GLU A 461 -6.78 16.42 -37.53
CA GLU A 461 -5.82 16.96 -38.49
C GLU A 461 -4.42 16.38 -38.31
N ILE A 462 -4.07 16.04 -37.06
CA ILE A 462 -2.75 15.50 -36.72
C ILE A 462 -2.82 14.15 -36.00
N HIS A 463 -4.03 13.61 -35.83
CA HIS A 463 -4.31 12.35 -35.15
C HIS A 463 -3.69 12.23 -33.75
N LEU A 464 -3.76 13.28 -32.93
CA LEU A 464 -3.27 13.30 -31.54
C LEU A 464 -4.29 13.88 -30.55
N PHE A 465 -4.13 13.54 -29.27
CA PHE A 465 -4.87 14.14 -28.18
C PHE A 465 -4.13 15.38 -27.67
N TYR A 466 -4.87 16.49 -27.64
CA TYR A 466 -4.42 17.78 -27.14
C TYR A 466 -4.60 17.85 -25.62
N SER A 467 -3.65 18.48 -24.93
CA SER A 467 -3.70 18.72 -23.49
C SER A 467 -3.14 20.10 -23.15
N THR A 468 -3.62 20.65 -22.04
CA THR A 468 -3.12 21.91 -21.49
C THR A 468 -2.09 21.72 -20.37
N THR A 469 -2.09 20.56 -19.71
CA THR A 469 -1.33 20.30 -18.49
C THR A 469 -0.38 19.10 -18.56
N SER A 470 -0.55 18.14 -19.49
CA SER A 470 0.30 16.94 -19.50
C SER A 470 0.26 16.23 -18.11
N ILE A 471 1.39 15.79 -17.56
CA ILE A 471 1.47 15.07 -16.28
C ILE A 471 1.24 15.95 -15.02
N HIS A 472 1.20 17.29 -15.13
CA HIS A 472 1.00 18.24 -14.01
C HIS A 472 0.56 19.63 -14.47
N GLU A 473 -0.11 20.38 -13.60
CA GLU A 473 -0.92 21.54 -13.96
C GLU A 473 -0.10 22.81 -14.25
N SER A 474 0.73 22.80 -15.29
CA SER A 474 1.47 23.97 -15.73
C SER A 474 1.12 24.35 -17.16
N ALA A 475 0.84 25.63 -17.37
CA ALA A 475 0.51 26.17 -18.69
C ALA A 475 1.63 25.98 -19.73
N ILE A 476 2.87 25.76 -19.28
CA ILE A 476 4.01 25.50 -20.17
C ILE A 476 3.90 24.17 -20.90
N GLU A 477 2.95 23.29 -20.56
CA GLU A 477 2.75 21.94 -21.09
C GLU A 477 1.69 21.86 -22.21
N GLU A 478 1.04 22.97 -22.56
CA GLU A 478 0.02 23.05 -23.61
C GLU A 478 0.49 22.50 -24.98
N GLY A 479 -0.27 21.61 -25.60
CA GLY A 479 0.04 21.00 -26.89
C GLY A 479 -0.23 19.50 -26.91
N TYR A 480 0.63 18.75 -27.60
CA TYR A 480 0.53 17.30 -27.75
C TYR A 480 1.72 16.64 -27.07
N SER A 481 1.58 16.33 -25.79
CA SER A 481 2.66 15.71 -25.01
C SER A 481 2.73 14.20 -25.23
N ILE A 482 3.93 13.65 -25.14
CA ILE A 482 4.16 12.20 -25.22
C ILE A 482 3.40 11.49 -24.09
N TRP A 483 3.33 12.09 -22.90
CA TRP A 483 2.63 11.52 -21.75
C TRP A 483 1.14 11.28 -22.01
N VAL A 484 0.43 12.32 -22.41
CA VAL A 484 -1.03 12.25 -22.65
C VAL A 484 -1.32 11.26 -23.78
N ASN A 485 -0.55 11.33 -24.86
CA ASN A 485 -0.78 10.48 -26.02
C ASN A 485 -0.48 9.00 -25.74
N PHE A 486 0.54 8.69 -24.92
CA PHE A 486 0.76 7.31 -24.48
C PHE A 486 -0.27 6.83 -23.43
N ALA A 487 -0.84 7.72 -22.62
CA ALA A 487 -1.99 7.37 -21.77
C ALA A 487 -3.22 6.96 -22.61
N TYR A 488 -3.51 7.70 -23.69
CA TYR A 488 -4.57 7.34 -24.65
C TYR A 488 -4.23 6.08 -25.47
N LEU A 489 -2.95 5.84 -25.75
CA LEU A 489 -2.52 4.59 -26.38
C LEU A 489 -2.81 3.38 -25.49
N LEU A 490 -2.48 3.48 -24.19
CA LEU A 490 -2.84 2.47 -23.20
C LEU A 490 -4.36 2.27 -23.13
N MET A 491 -5.14 3.35 -23.12
CA MET A 491 -6.61 3.28 -23.14
C MET A 491 -7.11 2.42 -24.31
N PHE A 492 -6.66 2.69 -25.54
CA PHE A 492 -7.04 1.89 -26.71
C PHE A 492 -6.66 0.41 -26.57
N ARG A 493 -5.44 0.13 -26.11
CA ARG A 493 -4.94 -1.25 -25.90
C ARG A 493 -5.74 -2.00 -24.86
N LEU A 494 -6.16 -1.33 -23.78
CA LEU A 494 -6.99 -1.94 -22.74
C LEU A 494 -8.43 -2.15 -23.22
N MET A 495 -9.01 -1.18 -23.92
CA MET A 495 -10.35 -1.34 -24.52
C MET A 495 -10.39 -2.53 -25.50
N GLU A 496 -9.38 -2.69 -26.35
CA GLU A 496 -9.25 -3.82 -27.27
C GLU A 496 -9.25 -5.16 -26.52
N ARG A 497 -8.45 -5.27 -25.46
CA ARG A 497 -8.38 -6.49 -24.65
C ARG A 497 -9.72 -6.81 -24.00
N VAL A 498 -10.39 -5.81 -23.43
CA VAL A 498 -11.73 -6.00 -22.85
C VAL A 498 -12.73 -6.42 -23.94
N ALA A 499 -12.68 -5.81 -25.12
CA ALA A 499 -13.53 -6.18 -26.26
C ALA A 499 -13.39 -7.66 -26.61
N CYS A 500 -12.16 -8.13 -26.74
CA CYS A 500 -11.83 -9.52 -27.06
C CYS A 500 -12.26 -10.47 -25.94
N ASP A 501 -11.87 -10.19 -24.69
CA ASP A 501 -12.11 -11.08 -23.55
C ASP A 501 -13.59 -11.23 -23.20
N TYR A 502 -14.39 -10.18 -23.41
CA TYR A 502 -15.83 -10.18 -23.14
C TYR A 502 -16.70 -10.42 -24.39
N GLY A 503 -16.10 -10.54 -25.59
CA GLY A 503 -16.85 -10.76 -26.83
C GLY A 503 -17.69 -9.55 -27.25
N MET A 504 -17.20 -8.33 -26.98
CA MET A 504 -17.89 -7.06 -27.17
C MET A 504 -17.21 -6.17 -28.22
N VAL A 505 -16.58 -6.77 -29.24
CA VAL A 505 -15.81 -6.06 -30.27
C VAL A 505 -16.63 -4.97 -30.98
N GLU A 506 -17.92 -5.23 -31.26
CA GLU A 506 -18.79 -4.26 -31.93
C GLU A 506 -19.03 -2.98 -31.12
N ARG A 507 -19.04 -3.07 -29.78
CA ARG A 507 -19.22 -1.91 -28.89
C ARG A 507 -18.05 -0.93 -28.94
N PHE A 508 -16.85 -1.44 -29.21
CA PHE A 508 -15.63 -0.64 -29.27
C PHE A 508 -15.07 -0.47 -30.68
N ALA A 509 -15.88 -0.74 -31.73
CA ALA A 509 -15.43 -0.70 -33.12
C ALA A 509 -14.80 0.64 -33.50
N ASP A 510 -15.43 1.75 -33.12
CA ASP A 510 -14.92 3.11 -33.32
C ASP A 510 -13.53 3.33 -32.70
N ALA A 511 -13.33 2.81 -31.48
CA ALA A 511 -12.05 2.94 -30.79
C ALA A 511 -10.97 2.10 -31.47
N MET A 512 -11.32 0.92 -31.99
CA MET A 512 -10.37 0.03 -32.69
C MET A 512 -9.92 0.61 -34.03
N GLU A 513 -10.85 1.21 -34.79
CA GLU A 513 -10.51 1.89 -36.06
C GLU A 513 -9.57 3.08 -35.80
N MET A 514 -9.90 3.90 -34.80
CA MET A 514 -9.10 5.07 -34.41
C MET A 514 -7.70 4.69 -33.91
N LYS A 515 -7.58 3.60 -33.14
CA LYS A 515 -6.33 3.09 -32.59
C LYS A 515 -5.27 2.87 -33.69
N SER A 516 -5.62 2.21 -34.79
CA SER A 516 -4.63 1.89 -35.84
C SER A 516 -3.99 3.14 -36.46
N GLY A 517 -4.77 4.19 -36.71
CA GLY A 517 -4.25 5.47 -37.20
C GLY A 517 -3.44 6.22 -36.14
N PHE A 518 -3.91 6.17 -34.89
CA PHE A 518 -3.27 6.82 -33.75
C PHE A 518 -1.88 6.24 -33.43
N GLU A 519 -1.74 4.91 -33.44
CA GLU A 519 -0.47 4.22 -33.17
C GLU A 519 0.62 4.59 -34.17
N SER A 520 0.30 4.52 -35.46
CA SER A 520 1.26 4.90 -36.50
C SER A 520 1.69 6.36 -36.38
N THR A 521 0.82 7.23 -35.85
CA THR A 521 1.10 8.65 -35.66
C THR A 521 2.05 8.88 -34.50
N ILE A 522 1.81 8.23 -33.34
CA ILE A 522 2.68 8.33 -32.17
C ILE A 522 4.12 7.93 -32.51
N GLU A 523 4.31 6.79 -33.17
CA GLU A 523 5.63 6.27 -33.53
C GLU A 523 6.43 7.24 -34.41
N LYS A 524 5.75 7.96 -35.32
CA LYS A 524 6.36 8.90 -36.25
C LYS A 524 6.64 10.26 -35.63
N ILE A 525 5.70 10.78 -34.84
CA ILE A 525 5.77 12.16 -34.33
C ILE A 525 6.74 12.27 -33.16
N PHE A 526 6.67 11.33 -32.22
CA PHE A 526 7.43 11.43 -30.98
C PHE A 526 8.86 10.91 -31.11
N THR A 527 9.26 10.41 -32.27
CA THR A 527 10.63 9.91 -32.51
C THR A 527 11.37 10.81 -33.49
N MET A 528 12.40 11.50 -33.01
CA MET A 528 13.24 12.37 -33.83
C MET A 528 14.69 12.36 -33.41
N SER A 529 15.59 12.49 -34.39
CA SER A 529 17.03 12.60 -34.15
C SER A 529 17.59 11.47 -33.27
N GLY A 530 17.03 10.25 -33.40
CA GLY A 530 17.47 9.07 -32.65
C GLY A 530 17.02 9.00 -31.18
N ARG A 531 16.03 9.80 -30.76
CA ARG A 531 15.42 9.75 -29.41
C ARG A 531 13.95 10.17 -29.42
N PHE A 532 13.28 9.99 -28.27
CA PHE A 532 11.93 10.53 -28.08
C PHE A 532 11.92 12.05 -27.84
N VAL A 533 10.81 12.66 -28.23
CA VAL A 533 10.45 14.07 -28.07
C VAL A 533 9.38 14.19 -26.99
N ARG A 534 9.48 15.19 -26.11
CA ARG A 534 8.50 15.32 -25.01
C ARG A 534 7.14 15.85 -25.46
N ARG A 535 7.11 16.76 -26.45
CA ARG A 535 5.87 17.43 -26.87
C ARG A 535 5.97 18.13 -28.22
N LEU A 536 4.86 18.20 -28.96
CA LEU A 536 4.61 19.22 -30.00
C LEU A 536 3.80 20.39 -29.42
N LYS A 537 4.32 21.62 -29.53
CA LYS A 537 3.62 22.84 -29.11
C LYS A 537 2.42 23.14 -30.03
N PRO A 538 1.48 24.01 -29.62
CA PRO A 538 0.30 24.34 -30.43
C PRO A 538 0.63 24.94 -31.80
N ASN A 539 1.78 25.63 -31.92
CA ASN A 539 2.28 26.20 -33.17
C ASN A 539 3.02 25.19 -34.07
N GLY A 540 3.11 23.92 -33.67
CA GLY A 540 3.82 22.86 -34.39
C GLY A 540 5.31 22.78 -34.09
N GLU A 541 5.86 23.65 -33.24
CA GLU A 541 7.25 23.54 -32.80
C GLU A 541 7.47 22.33 -31.91
N ILE A 542 8.67 21.79 -31.99
CA ILE A 542 9.08 20.58 -31.30
C ILE A 542 9.80 20.96 -30.01
N ASP A 543 9.29 20.48 -28.88
CA ASP A 543 9.90 20.70 -27.58
C ASP A 543 10.84 19.53 -27.26
N LEU A 544 12.14 19.81 -27.34
CA LEU A 544 13.21 18.83 -27.16
C LEU A 544 13.83 18.85 -25.77
N ARG A 545 13.29 19.65 -24.85
CA ARG A 545 13.78 19.77 -23.46
C ARG A 545 13.78 18.40 -22.76
N PRO A 546 14.69 18.16 -21.82
CA PRO A 546 14.66 16.95 -21.02
C PRO A 546 13.45 16.98 -20.09
N ASP A 547 12.79 15.83 -19.99
CA ASP A 547 11.61 15.65 -19.15
C ASP A 547 11.43 14.16 -18.86
N ILE A 548 11.00 13.82 -17.66
CA ILE A 548 10.67 12.44 -17.25
C ILE A 548 9.60 11.79 -18.13
N THR A 549 8.78 12.58 -18.80
CA THR A 549 7.71 12.09 -19.70
C THR A 549 8.28 11.32 -20.89
N LEU A 550 9.58 11.44 -21.21
CA LEU A 550 10.22 10.58 -22.21
C LEU A 550 10.21 9.09 -21.83
N MET A 551 9.93 8.75 -20.57
CA MET A 551 9.72 7.37 -20.10
C MET A 551 8.33 6.80 -20.41
N SER A 552 7.43 7.60 -21.00
CA SER A 552 6.03 7.22 -21.29
C SER A 552 5.90 5.90 -22.06
N PRO A 553 6.72 5.61 -23.09
CA PRO A 553 6.65 4.31 -23.78
C PRO A 553 6.78 3.11 -22.85
N PHE A 554 7.70 3.15 -21.89
CA PHE A 554 7.87 2.08 -20.90
C PHE A 554 6.75 2.10 -19.86
N PHE A 555 6.43 3.26 -19.31
CA PHE A 555 5.43 3.38 -18.24
C PHE A 555 4.04 2.88 -18.66
N PHE A 556 3.58 3.31 -19.83
CA PHE A 556 2.25 2.94 -20.35
C PHE A 556 2.27 1.61 -21.12
N GLY A 557 3.45 1.15 -21.58
CA GLY A 557 3.60 -0.09 -22.33
C GLY A 557 3.94 -1.34 -21.51
N SER A 558 4.16 -1.19 -20.20
CA SER A 558 4.55 -2.27 -19.28
C SER A 558 3.60 -2.45 -18.09
N GLY A 559 3.74 -3.57 -17.38
CA GLY A 559 2.93 -3.89 -16.20
C GLY A 559 1.57 -4.46 -16.58
N LEU A 560 1.49 -5.12 -17.73
CA LEU A 560 0.33 -5.85 -18.22
C LEU A 560 0.61 -7.36 -18.16
N VAL A 561 -0.39 -8.19 -18.47
CA VAL A 561 -0.18 -9.64 -18.63
C VAL A 561 0.79 -9.92 -19.78
N GLU A 562 0.59 -9.20 -20.89
CA GLU A 562 1.48 -9.14 -22.03
C GLU A 562 1.84 -7.68 -22.24
N ASP A 563 3.11 -7.34 -22.08
CA ASP A 563 3.61 -5.99 -22.31
C ASP A 563 3.68 -5.73 -23.83
N PHE A 564 3.50 -4.47 -24.21
CA PHE A 564 3.67 -4.02 -25.60
C PHE A 564 4.79 -2.98 -25.75
N PHE A 565 5.53 -2.72 -24.68
CA PHE A 565 6.75 -1.93 -24.71
C PHE A 565 7.84 -2.64 -25.51
N MET A 566 8.58 -1.88 -26.32
CA MET A 566 9.74 -2.33 -27.07
C MET A 566 10.98 -1.51 -26.68
N ASP A 567 12.08 -2.19 -26.33
CA ASP A 567 13.35 -1.54 -25.97
C ASP A 567 14.14 -1.09 -27.22
N SER A 568 13.60 -0.05 -27.88
CA SER A 568 14.20 0.51 -29.09
C SER A 568 15.50 1.27 -28.78
N GLU A 569 16.32 1.50 -29.82
CA GLU A 569 17.52 2.33 -29.69
C GLU A 569 17.18 3.75 -29.25
N GLU A 570 16.10 4.31 -29.78
CA GLU A 570 15.63 5.66 -29.45
C GLU A 570 15.15 5.75 -28.01
N PHE A 571 14.54 4.70 -27.46
CA PHE A 571 14.18 4.65 -26.05
C PHE A 571 15.43 4.60 -25.16
N ARG A 572 16.40 3.75 -25.48
CA ARG A 572 17.69 3.68 -24.77
C ARG A 572 18.41 5.03 -24.78
N ASN A 573 18.44 5.72 -25.91
CA ASN A 573 19.01 7.06 -26.03
C ASN A 573 18.25 8.09 -25.18
N SER A 574 16.91 7.99 -25.11
CA SER A 574 16.10 8.83 -24.23
C SER A 574 16.38 8.59 -22.74
N ILE A 575 16.55 7.35 -22.29
CA ILE A 575 16.90 7.03 -20.90
C ILE A 575 18.29 7.59 -20.55
N GLN A 576 19.28 7.40 -21.42
CA GLN A 576 20.61 8.00 -21.22
C GLN A 576 20.54 9.53 -21.15
N TYR A 577 19.75 10.15 -22.02
CA TYR A 577 19.55 11.60 -22.01
C TYR A 577 18.91 12.08 -20.71
N ILE A 578 17.85 11.41 -20.23
CA ILE A 578 17.20 11.71 -18.94
C ILE A 578 18.19 11.61 -17.78
N GLU A 579 18.93 10.50 -17.68
CA GLU A 579 19.88 10.34 -16.57
C GLU A 579 21.03 11.34 -16.60
N GLN A 580 21.54 11.69 -17.79
CA GLN A 580 22.61 12.67 -17.92
C GLN A 580 22.16 14.09 -17.57
N THR A 581 20.88 14.41 -17.77
CA THR A 581 20.37 15.78 -17.66
C THR A 581 19.59 16.04 -16.38
N LEU A 582 18.78 15.08 -15.93
CA LEU A 582 17.83 15.26 -14.84
C LEU A 582 18.27 14.62 -13.51
N TRP A 583 19.39 13.89 -13.48
CA TRP A 583 19.87 13.30 -12.25
C TRP A 583 20.33 14.37 -11.26
N ASP A 584 19.76 14.34 -10.05
CA ASP A 584 20.12 15.23 -8.96
C ASP A 584 21.49 14.84 -8.38
N PRO A 585 22.50 15.71 -8.44
CA PRO A 585 23.84 15.39 -7.95
C PRO A 585 23.92 15.37 -6.42
N ASP A 586 23.02 16.06 -5.71
CA ASP A 586 23.09 16.22 -4.25
C ASP A 586 22.28 15.13 -3.54
N LEU A 587 21.06 14.88 -4.01
CA LEU A 587 20.12 13.95 -3.39
C LEU A 587 20.06 12.59 -4.10
N GLY A 588 20.59 12.48 -5.33
CA GLY A 588 20.84 11.19 -5.98
C GLY A 588 19.63 10.51 -6.62
N MET A 589 18.74 11.24 -7.30
CA MET A 589 17.53 10.68 -7.94
C MET A 589 17.10 11.55 -9.13
N LEU A 590 16.07 11.15 -9.90
CA LEU A 590 15.61 11.93 -11.05
C LEU A 590 14.75 13.13 -10.64
N GLN A 591 15.14 14.31 -11.12
CA GLN A 591 14.31 15.51 -11.15
C GLN A 591 13.37 15.45 -12.35
N ARG A 592 12.30 16.26 -12.34
CA ARG A 592 11.42 16.38 -13.50
C ARG A 592 11.95 17.38 -14.54
N TYR A 593 12.43 18.52 -14.07
CA TYR A 593 13.02 19.57 -14.90
C TYR A 593 14.49 19.75 -14.54
N LEU A 594 15.27 20.35 -15.45
CA LEU A 594 16.69 20.58 -15.16
C LEU A 594 16.83 21.45 -13.90
N PRO A 595 17.82 21.14 -13.07
CA PRO A 595 18.24 22.06 -12.03
C PRO A 595 18.74 23.36 -12.67
N PHE A 596 18.14 24.49 -12.28
CA PHE A 596 18.61 25.84 -12.60
C PHE A 596 18.40 26.34 -14.05
N ILE A 597 17.30 25.98 -14.72
CA ILE A 597 16.99 26.65 -16.00
C ILE A 597 16.56 28.10 -15.74
N GLU A 598 17.19 29.02 -16.47
CA GLU A 598 16.78 30.40 -16.74
C GLU A 598 15.40 30.50 -17.46
N ASP A 599 14.54 29.48 -17.38
CA ASP A 599 13.19 29.52 -17.95
C ASP A 599 12.23 29.94 -16.83
N PRO A 600 11.90 31.25 -16.74
CA PRO A 600 11.08 31.80 -15.66
C PRO A 600 9.67 31.20 -15.64
N HIS A 601 9.28 30.44 -16.66
CA HIS A 601 7.96 29.81 -16.74
C HIS A 601 7.94 28.38 -16.18
N THR A 602 9.09 27.79 -15.85
CA THR A 602 9.11 26.46 -15.23
C THR A 602 8.49 26.51 -13.84
N HIS A 603 7.57 25.59 -13.56
CA HIS A 603 6.94 25.48 -12.25
C HIS A 603 7.80 24.61 -11.32
N VAL A 604 8.22 25.17 -10.18
CA VAL A 604 9.08 24.51 -9.20
C VAL A 604 8.29 24.33 -7.92
N HIS A 605 7.78 23.12 -7.65
CA HIS A 605 6.96 22.88 -6.46
C HIS A 605 7.82 22.89 -5.19
N ALA A 606 7.72 23.94 -4.37
CA ALA A 606 8.34 23.98 -3.03
C ALA A 606 9.85 23.71 -3.00
N GLY A 607 10.57 24.14 -4.04
CA GLY A 607 12.01 23.90 -4.21
C GLY A 607 12.30 22.73 -5.15
N ASN A 608 13.25 22.91 -6.06
CA ASN A 608 13.55 21.87 -7.04
C ASN A 608 14.25 20.68 -6.39
N GLY A 609 13.87 19.47 -6.78
CA GLY A 609 14.55 18.26 -6.36
C GLY A 609 13.90 17.00 -6.93
N PRO A 610 14.45 15.84 -6.56
CA PRO A 610 14.11 14.61 -7.24
C PRO A 610 12.83 13.97 -6.72
N TRP A 611 12.20 13.18 -7.59
CA TRP A 611 10.90 12.54 -7.38
C TRP A 611 11.05 11.01 -7.28
N VAL A 612 10.41 10.42 -6.28
CA VAL A 612 10.60 9.00 -5.96
C VAL A 612 9.93 8.10 -7.00
N GLN A 613 8.73 8.44 -7.47
CA GLN A 613 8.01 7.64 -8.46
C GLN A 613 8.74 7.57 -9.81
N TYR A 614 9.29 8.68 -10.32
CA TYR A 614 10.02 8.70 -11.59
C TYR A 614 11.33 7.92 -11.49
N THR A 615 12.01 8.04 -10.35
CA THR A 615 13.23 7.27 -10.08
C THR A 615 12.92 5.77 -9.92
N SER A 616 11.78 5.41 -9.33
CA SER A 616 11.30 4.03 -9.25
C SER A 616 10.97 3.46 -10.63
N MET A 617 10.37 4.25 -11.52
CA MET A 617 10.14 3.87 -12.92
C MET A 617 11.47 3.59 -13.65
N LEU A 618 12.55 4.31 -13.32
CA LEU A 618 13.86 4.07 -13.92
C LEU A 618 14.46 2.76 -13.42
N ALA A 619 14.30 2.46 -12.12
CA ALA A 619 14.68 1.16 -11.56
C ALA A 619 13.91 0.01 -12.23
N GLN A 620 12.60 0.16 -12.44
CA GLN A 620 11.78 -0.82 -13.18
C GLN A 620 12.35 -1.11 -14.57
N TYR A 621 12.70 -0.09 -15.34
CA TYR A 621 13.28 -0.27 -16.67
C TYR A 621 14.62 -1.02 -16.63
N TYR A 622 15.48 -0.71 -15.65
CA TYR A 622 16.75 -1.42 -15.49
C TYR A 622 16.58 -2.89 -15.11
N PHE A 623 15.62 -3.22 -14.25
CA PHE A 623 15.31 -4.62 -13.96
C PHE A 623 14.71 -5.33 -15.19
N TYR A 624 13.79 -4.66 -15.90
CA TYR A 624 13.18 -5.19 -17.12
C TYR A 624 14.23 -5.56 -18.19
N THR A 625 15.24 -4.71 -18.39
CA THR A 625 16.34 -4.93 -19.34
C THR A 625 17.47 -5.83 -18.79
N GLY A 626 17.38 -6.26 -17.54
CA GLY A 626 18.36 -7.17 -16.90
C GLY A 626 19.59 -6.50 -16.27
N ASN A 627 19.63 -5.16 -16.19
CA ASN A 627 20.68 -4.43 -15.49
C ASN A 627 20.40 -4.37 -13.97
N MET A 628 20.58 -5.51 -13.31
CA MET A 628 20.33 -5.67 -11.87
C MET A 628 21.16 -4.72 -11.01
N GLU A 629 22.41 -4.45 -11.40
CA GLU A 629 23.32 -3.59 -10.64
C GLU A 629 22.80 -2.16 -10.56
N ARG A 630 22.41 -1.57 -11.70
CA ARG A 630 21.91 -0.18 -11.72
C ARG A 630 20.55 -0.07 -11.03
N GLY A 631 19.64 -1.03 -11.26
CA GLY A 631 18.34 -1.06 -10.58
C GLY A 631 18.48 -1.14 -9.06
N ASN A 632 19.34 -2.03 -8.55
CA ASN A 632 19.58 -2.16 -7.11
C ASN A 632 20.21 -0.92 -6.49
N LYS A 633 21.14 -0.25 -7.19
CA LYS A 633 21.69 1.03 -6.74
C LYS A 633 20.61 2.10 -6.60
N ILE A 634 19.68 2.17 -7.55
CA ILE A 634 18.57 3.14 -7.48
C ILE A 634 17.65 2.84 -6.29
N LEU A 635 17.24 1.58 -6.11
CA LEU A 635 16.40 1.22 -4.95
C LEU A 635 17.10 1.50 -3.62
N ALA A 636 18.40 1.23 -3.50
CA ALA A 636 19.17 1.53 -2.30
C ALA A 636 19.20 3.04 -1.98
N ILE A 637 19.23 3.91 -2.99
CA ILE A 637 19.13 5.35 -2.78
C ILE A 637 17.73 5.71 -2.28
N ILE A 638 16.67 5.19 -2.91
CA ILE A 638 15.29 5.42 -2.46
C ILE A 638 15.11 4.95 -1.00
N ASP A 639 15.66 3.79 -0.66
CA ASP A 639 15.60 3.21 0.68
C ASP A 639 16.25 4.11 1.74
N SER A 640 17.30 4.85 1.36
CA SER A 640 17.98 5.79 2.28
C SER A 640 17.11 6.98 2.69
N TYR A 641 16.00 7.24 1.98
CA TYR A 641 15.06 8.33 2.25
C TYR A 641 13.70 7.84 2.77
N LYS A 642 13.52 6.52 2.98
CA LYS A 642 12.30 5.99 3.61
C LYS A 642 12.15 6.52 5.03
N SER A 643 10.91 6.80 5.44
CA SER A 643 10.62 7.08 6.85
C SER A 643 10.84 5.85 7.72
N LYS A 644 10.84 6.02 9.06
CA LYS A 644 10.96 4.89 10.00
C LYS A 644 9.82 3.89 9.84
N GLU A 645 8.65 4.38 9.46
CA GLU A 645 7.42 3.63 9.19
C GLU A 645 7.42 3.01 7.78
N GLY A 646 8.48 3.22 6.98
CA GLY A 646 8.61 2.70 5.62
C GLY A 646 7.91 3.55 4.55
N TYR A 647 7.48 4.77 4.88
CA TYR A 647 6.78 5.65 3.94
C TYR A 647 7.72 6.28 2.92
N LEU A 648 7.24 6.34 1.67
CA LEU A 648 7.90 6.98 0.54
C LEU A 648 7.22 8.33 0.26
N CYS A 649 8.03 9.36 0.10
CA CYS A 649 7.57 10.70 -0.25
C CYS A 649 7.27 10.82 -1.75
N GLU A 650 6.65 11.94 -2.14
CA GLU A 650 6.52 12.34 -3.53
C GLU A 650 7.88 12.81 -4.09
N HIS A 651 8.42 13.86 -3.48
CA HIS A 651 9.67 14.46 -3.89
C HIS A 651 10.47 14.93 -2.68
N LEU A 652 11.76 15.11 -2.92
CA LEU A 652 12.72 15.64 -1.95
C LEU A 652 13.19 17.03 -2.37
N THR A 653 13.60 17.83 -1.39
CA THR A 653 14.38 19.04 -1.63
C THR A 653 15.40 19.27 -0.51
N THR A 654 16.29 20.24 -0.69
CA THR A 654 17.18 20.71 0.38
C THR A 654 16.64 22.01 0.99
N PRO A 655 16.95 22.33 2.26
CA PRO A 655 16.54 23.60 2.86
C PRO A 655 16.98 24.82 2.04
N GLU A 656 18.18 24.78 1.46
CA GLU A 656 18.70 25.85 0.60
C GLU A 656 17.81 26.08 -0.63
N ARG A 657 17.45 25.01 -1.36
CA ARG A 657 16.58 25.08 -2.54
C ARG A 657 15.15 25.49 -2.18
N TYR A 658 14.65 25.09 -1.02
CA TYR A 658 13.34 25.53 -0.53
C TYR A 658 13.32 27.04 -0.25
N PHE A 659 14.32 27.59 0.47
CA PHE A 659 14.36 29.02 0.75
C PHE A 659 14.60 29.86 -0.51
N GLU A 660 15.32 29.33 -1.49
CA GLU A 660 15.45 29.95 -2.81
C GLU A 660 14.10 30.01 -3.54
N PHE A 661 13.37 28.89 -3.62
CA PHE A 661 12.00 28.86 -4.14
C PHE A 661 11.11 29.87 -3.42
N LYS A 662 11.13 29.90 -2.09
CA LYS A 662 10.31 30.81 -1.30
C LYS A 662 10.57 32.27 -1.68
N ARG A 663 11.84 32.64 -1.87
CA ARG A 663 12.24 34.00 -2.26
C ARG A 663 11.84 34.35 -3.69
N LEU A 664 12.05 33.43 -4.63
CA LEU A 664 11.92 33.69 -6.07
C LEU A 664 10.52 33.48 -6.62
N GLU A 665 9.70 32.62 -5.99
CA GLU A 665 8.41 32.18 -6.52
C GLU A 665 7.26 32.54 -5.55
N TRP A 666 7.34 32.06 -4.31
CA TRP A 666 6.23 32.24 -3.35
C TRP A 666 6.06 33.69 -2.91
N LEU A 667 7.14 34.37 -2.52
CA LEU A 667 7.09 35.75 -2.03
C LEU A 667 6.97 36.79 -3.16
N SER A 668 7.38 36.46 -4.38
CA SER A 668 7.19 37.34 -5.55
C SER A 668 5.75 37.30 -6.08
N GLY A 669 5.05 36.18 -5.86
CA GLY A 669 3.73 35.90 -6.42
C GLY A 669 3.78 35.08 -7.72
N ASP A 670 4.97 34.77 -8.24
CA ASP A 670 5.12 34.01 -9.49
C ASP A 670 4.59 32.56 -9.35
N ASP A 671 4.68 31.96 -8.16
CA ASP A 671 4.09 30.65 -7.85
C ASP A 671 2.57 30.68 -8.09
N PHE A 672 1.90 31.75 -7.64
CA PHE A 672 0.46 31.92 -7.84
C PHE A 672 0.10 32.14 -9.32
N ASP A 673 0.85 33.00 -10.02
CA ASP A 673 0.60 33.30 -11.43
C ASP A 673 0.75 32.06 -12.33
N LYS A 674 1.68 31.16 -11.98
CA LYS A 674 1.90 29.88 -12.67
C LYS A 674 0.83 28.86 -12.34
N GLU A 675 0.58 28.63 -11.05
CA GLU A 675 -0.34 27.61 -10.55
C GLU A 675 -1.81 27.92 -10.91
N PHE A 676 -2.20 29.21 -10.93
CA PHE A 676 -3.58 29.61 -11.23
C PHE A 676 -3.72 30.29 -12.61
N ALA A 677 -2.85 29.94 -13.56
CA ALA A 677 -2.92 30.47 -14.91
C ALA A 677 -4.29 30.13 -15.57
N PRO A 678 -5.00 31.10 -16.19
CA PRO A 678 -6.34 30.88 -16.75
C PRO A 678 -6.46 29.75 -17.78
N GLY A 679 -5.37 29.44 -18.47
CA GLY A 679 -5.32 28.37 -19.48
C GLY A 679 -5.51 26.97 -18.91
N ILE A 680 -5.08 26.73 -17.67
CA ILE A 680 -5.08 25.42 -17.02
C ILE A 680 -6.25 25.23 -16.05
N LEU A 681 -6.91 26.30 -15.62
CA LEU A 681 -8.05 26.21 -14.70
C LEU A 681 -9.30 25.64 -15.37
N VAL A 682 -10.11 24.91 -14.61
CA VAL A 682 -11.43 24.47 -15.08
C VAL A 682 -12.33 25.70 -15.33
N PRO A 683 -13.10 25.73 -16.44
CA PRO A 683 -13.97 26.86 -16.74
C PRO A 683 -15.01 27.09 -15.64
N GLY A 684 -15.11 28.33 -15.15
CA GLY A 684 -16.09 28.70 -14.14
C GLY A 684 -15.79 28.19 -12.72
N ILE A 685 -14.52 27.88 -12.43
CA ILE A 685 -14.11 27.44 -11.09
C ILE A 685 -14.58 28.42 -10.00
N PRO A 686 -15.21 27.93 -8.91
CA PRO A 686 -15.55 28.76 -7.77
C PRO A 686 -14.31 29.42 -7.15
N TYR A 687 -14.41 30.72 -6.87
CA TYR A 687 -13.34 31.47 -6.20
C TYR A 687 -12.96 30.85 -4.84
N ASP A 688 -13.94 30.29 -4.12
CA ASP A 688 -13.71 29.64 -2.83
C ASP A 688 -12.75 28.44 -2.91
N LEU A 689 -12.78 27.66 -4.02
CA LEU A 689 -11.84 26.54 -4.21
C LEU A 689 -10.41 27.02 -4.46
N VAL A 690 -10.25 28.16 -5.14
CA VAL A 690 -8.94 28.79 -5.35
C VAL A 690 -8.37 29.28 -4.01
N VAL A 691 -9.20 29.93 -3.19
CA VAL A 691 -8.80 30.41 -1.85
C VAL A 691 -8.46 29.24 -0.92
N GLU A 692 -9.22 28.14 -0.99
CA GLU A 692 -8.97 26.92 -0.24
C GLU A 692 -7.60 26.32 -0.61
N GLU A 693 -7.31 26.17 -1.90
CA GLU A 693 -6.03 25.64 -2.37
C GLU A 693 -4.85 26.52 -1.96
N LEU A 694 -4.96 27.84 -2.11
CA LEU A 694 -3.96 28.79 -1.64
C LEU A 694 -3.70 28.67 -0.13
N THR A 695 -4.75 28.42 0.65
CA THR A 695 -4.64 28.22 2.09
C THR A 695 -3.90 26.92 2.40
N HIS A 696 -4.14 25.84 1.64
CA HIS A 696 -3.41 24.58 1.76
C HIS A 696 -1.94 24.72 1.37
N MET A 697 -1.64 25.40 0.25
CA MET A 697 -0.28 25.70 -0.19
C MET A 697 0.48 26.47 0.90
N LYS A 698 -0.11 27.57 1.41
CA LYS A 698 0.49 28.37 2.47
C LYS A 698 0.81 27.54 3.72
N LYS A 699 -0.16 26.78 4.23
CA LYS A 699 0.04 25.90 5.40
C LYS A 699 1.15 24.87 5.17
N SER A 700 1.18 24.27 3.98
CA SER A 700 2.22 23.30 3.63
C SER A 700 3.61 23.94 3.60
N TYR A 701 3.75 25.15 3.06
CA TYR A 701 5.04 25.84 2.99
C TYR A 701 5.49 26.32 4.37
N GLU A 702 4.58 26.82 5.21
CA GLU A 702 4.89 27.15 6.61
C GLU A 702 5.38 25.93 7.40
N GLU A 703 4.79 24.76 7.18
CA GLU A 703 5.24 23.51 7.80
C GLU A 703 6.64 23.09 7.32
N VAL A 704 6.88 23.17 6.01
CA VAL A 704 8.19 22.87 5.43
C VAL A 704 9.27 23.80 5.97
N GLU A 705 8.97 25.08 6.15
CA GLU A 705 9.89 26.04 6.74
C GLU A 705 10.26 25.67 8.19
N ARG A 706 9.30 25.20 8.99
CA ARG A 706 9.60 24.67 10.33
C ARG A 706 10.53 23.47 10.27
N ARG A 707 10.27 22.51 9.38
CA ARG A 707 11.12 21.31 9.20
C ARG A 707 12.52 21.65 8.71
N CYS A 708 12.66 22.66 7.84
CA CYS A 708 13.97 23.19 7.41
C CYS A 708 14.81 23.67 8.60
N ALA A 709 14.19 24.28 9.62
CA ALA A 709 14.89 24.71 10.83
C ALA A 709 15.35 23.52 11.71
N GLU A 710 14.65 22.39 11.67
CA GLU A 710 14.97 21.18 12.43
C GLU A 710 16.10 20.37 11.80
N VAL A 711 16.05 20.13 10.49
CA VAL A 711 17.03 19.27 9.79
C VAL A 711 18.37 19.96 9.54
N GLY A 712 18.40 21.29 9.54
CA GLY A 712 19.59 22.10 9.30
C GLY A 712 20.12 22.02 7.86
N LYS A 713 21.21 22.75 7.58
CA LYS A 713 21.69 23.02 6.20
C LYS A 713 22.00 21.78 5.35
N ASN A 714 22.42 20.68 5.98
CA ASN A 714 22.81 19.44 5.29
C ASN A 714 21.71 18.36 5.29
N GLY A 715 20.50 18.70 5.74
CA GLY A 715 19.35 17.80 5.74
C GLY A 715 18.60 17.78 4.40
N HIS A 716 17.61 16.90 4.32
CA HIS A 716 16.63 16.88 3.24
C HIS A 716 15.22 17.09 3.79
N ILE A 717 14.32 17.56 2.94
CA ILE A 717 12.90 17.67 3.25
C ILE A 717 12.12 16.74 2.32
N SER A 718 11.18 16.01 2.90
CA SER A 718 10.25 15.14 2.19
C SER A 718 8.86 15.79 2.10
N PHE A 719 8.25 15.71 0.91
CA PHE A 719 6.89 16.19 0.67
C PHE A 719 5.91 15.05 0.45
N ALA A 720 4.67 15.28 0.88
CA ALA A 720 3.55 14.35 0.69
C ALA A 720 3.93 12.91 1.08
N THR A 721 4.33 12.71 2.33
CA THR A 721 4.74 11.40 2.87
C THR A 721 3.61 10.78 3.70
N PRO A 722 3.11 9.57 3.38
CA PRO A 722 3.39 8.77 2.16
C PRO A 722 2.64 9.28 0.92
N LEU A 723 3.21 9.06 -0.27
CA LEU A 723 2.51 9.23 -1.57
C LEU A 723 2.21 7.85 -2.19
N MET A 724 0.95 7.60 -2.54
CA MET A 724 0.52 6.31 -3.10
C MET A 724 1.16 5.99 -4.45
N TRP A 725 1.38 6.99 -5.30
CA TRP A 725 2.06 6.80 -6.57
C TRP A 725 3.51 6.31 -6.37
N SER A 726 4.27 6.92 -5.46
CA SER A 726 5.63 6.48 -5.12
C SER A 726 5.67 5.05 -4.62
N HIS A 727 4.72 4.67 -3.76
CA HIS A 727 4.61 3.30 -3.27
C HIS A 727 4.26 2.29 -4.37
N ALA A 728 3.31 2.62 -5.26
CA ALA A 728 2.95 1.75 -6.36
C ALA A 728 4.14 1.50 -7.32
N GLU A 729 4.88 2.54 -7.70
CA GLU A 729 6.02 2.40 -8.62
C GLU A 729 7.23 1.71 -7.98
N TYR A 730 7.49 1.96 -6.69
CA TYR A 730 8.54 1.25 -5.97
C TYR A 730 8.20 -0.24 -5.83
N ALA A 731 6.96 -0.59 -5.48
CA ALA A 731 6.51 -1.97 -5.39
C ALA A 731 6.58 -2.69 -6.74
N MET A 732 6.22 -2.02 -7.85
CA MET A 732 6.41 -2.54 -9.20
C MET A 732 7.89 -2.84 -9.50
N ALA A 733 8.83 -2.00 -9.04
CA ALA A 733 10.26 -2.24 -9.19
C ALA A 733 10.73 -3.49 -8.43
N LEU A 734 10.22 -3.72 -7.21
CA LEU A 734 10.50 -4.94 -6.45
C LEU A 734 10.02 -6.19 -7.18
N MET A 735 8.80 -6.16 -7.74
CA MET A 735 8.26 -7.28 -8.52
C MET A 735 9.15 -7.61 -9.72
N LEU A 736 9.54 -6.59 -10.51
CA LEU A 736 10.42 -6.78 -11.67
C LEU A 736 11.82 -7.27 -11.27
N ARG A 737 12.37 -6.77 -10.16
CA ARG A 737 13.65 -7.26 -9.62
C ARG A 737 13.58 -8.76 -9.36
N THR A 738 12.56 -9.21 -8.62
CA THR A 738 12.41 -10.63 -8.27
C THR A 738 12.07 -11.49 -9.49
N GLU A 739 11.25 -11.02 -10.43
CA GLU A 739 11.02 -11.70 -11.70
C GLU A 739 12.35 -11.96 -12.43
N LYS A 740 13.23 -10.96 -12.51
CA LYS A 740 14.54 -11.08 -13.16
C LYS A 740 15.52 -11.97 -12.42
N GLU A 741 15.52 -11.93 -11.09
CA GLU A 741 16.31 -12.85 -10.26
C GLU A 741 15.89 -14.31 -10.47
N LEU A 742 14.58 -14.57 -10.54
CA LEU A 742 14.03 -15.91 -10.79
C LEU A 742 14.39 -16.44 -12.17
N GLU A 743 14.35 -15.59 -13.21
CA GLU A 743 14.81 -15.92 -14.56
C GLU A 743 16.30 -16.28 -14.57
N THR A 744 17.13 -15.49 -13.88
CA THR A 744 18.58 -15.70 -13.82
C THR A 744 18.93 -16.99 -13.11
N LEU A 745 18.25 -17.28 -11.99
CA LEU A 745 18.39 -18.54 -11.27
C LEU A 745 17.98 -19.73 -12.16
N ARG A 746 16.86 -19.62 -12.88
CA ARG A 746 16.42 -20.70 -13.78
C ARG A 746 17.46 -21.01 -14.85
N GLY A 747 18.04 -19.97 -15.47
CA GLY A 747 19.08 -20.13 -16.48
C GLY A 747 20.34 -20.83 -15.97
N SER A 748 20.80 -20.49 -14.76
CA SER A 748 22.00 -21.11 -14.18
C SER A 748 21.80 -22.59 -13.82
N PHE A 749 20.59 -22.98 -13.38
CA PHE A 749 20.25 -24.39 -13.15
C PHE A 749 20.13 -25.19 -14.45
N ASP A 750 19.50 -24.63 -15.49
CA ASP A 750 19.39 -25.29 -16.79
C ASP A 750 20.78 -25.53 -17.41
N GLU A 751 21.72 -24.59 -17.26
CA GLU A 751 23.12 -24.76 -17.66
C GLU A 751 23.85 -25.84 -16.83
N ASN A 752 23.67 -25.87 -15.51
CA ASN A 752 24.28 -26.89 -14.64
C ASN A 752 23.73 -28.30 -14.91
N ALA A 753 22.43 -28.42 -15.20
CA ALA A 753 21.78 -29.67 -15.59
C ALA A 753 22.26 -30.16 -16.96
N ALA A 754 22.45 -29.26 -17.93
CA ALA A 754 23.00 -29.58 -19.24
C ALA A 754 24.48 -30.00 -19.19
N GLN A 755 25.24 -29.48 -18.22
CA GLN A 755 26.65 -29.83 -18.00
C GLN A 755 26.86 -31.11 -17.16
N GLY A 756 25.79 -31.77 -16.69
CA GLY A 756 25.88 -33.02 -15.93
C GLY A 756 26.51 -32.87 -14.54
N ASN A 757 26.66 -31.64 -14.02
CA ASN A 757 27.21 -31.38 -12.69
C ASN A 757 26.10 -31.41 -11.64
N THR A 758 25.69 -32.60 -11.20
CA THR A 758 24.83 -32.78 -10.01
C THR A 758 25.64 -32.68 -8.71
N THR A 759 26.28 -31.53 -8.46
CA THR A 759 26.89 -31.24 -7.15
C THR A 759 26.83 -29.73 -6.87
N ALA A 760 25.84 -29.31 -6.06
CA ALA A 760 25.88 -28.15 -5.18
C ALA A 760 24.86 -28.33 -4.06
#